data_AF-A0A947JK38-F1
#
_entry.id   AF-A0A947JK38-F1
#
_cell.length_a   1.000
_cell.length_b   1.000
_cell.length_c   1.000
_cell.angle_alpha   90.00
_cell.angle_beta   90.00
_cell.angle_gamma   90.00
#
_symmetry.space_group_name_H-M   'P 1'
#
loop_
_entity.id
_entity.type
_entity.pdbx_description
1 polymer ?
#
loop_
_entity_poly.entity_id
_entity_poly.type
_entity_poly.pdbx_seq_one_letter_code
_entity_poly.pdbx_strand_id
1 'polypeptide(L)'
;MPKEKKETTTKARSKVLVSQKIIVSFLVVSSLAVLLGIGSSIVQMVASPKLMVQREPGGGGGGIYVPPTSCGDTTCNGTEDCSTCPADCGDCLDPSLALWLPLNNDTNDASFYEHPIYCSSQTCPSPTSGPKPDQGAYDFDGTDDYLVISDADILDVDSVTLAAWIKSDVSGQQYSRILAKEYGSTEPIAIYIMLLGSDNKIGFHVGVDGTRERLTSDTVIPTNQWIHVVATYDGTGMKIYLNGQLTDSDLASSPGPIQDNDLAILVSNSQFFAPRFFDGSLSDLRIYNRALNLTEVQELYGEEISCIDEDEDGYSPTGGDCGPIDCNDDDQYINPGVSEICYNGVDDNCNGIQNENCGGTYCTHGQVTSQCLCGEDTVNTGYCCAGIIKDHECLSEGNEKIVMLTHSTGLNLYEAIIDEDVLTERFNLLYGTDYVIERIEYPHIYGRPSEEITTNNMPWHYFRRWIEGEYGVYDETLNELATEYDVVMFKQCYPSSDIYMESVTEEYPNSDDRTVGNYKIIYNYLKGVLDSHPDTEFVAWTLPPRNKDFIPLLGDSVANASRASDFSYWLLNTWLEDGQNHDNIQVFDFRGYVVELSQTSAWYNFLKQEYEISSYTTDSHPNDLANNTVAPYFVDFVIQEVLEGE
;
A
#
# COMPACT_ATOMS: atom_id res chain seq x y z
N MET A 1 -39.51 14.05 -46.31
CA MET A 1 -39.38 15.33 -45.58
C MET A 1 -37.98 15.35 -44.96
N PRO A 2 -37.31 16.50 -44.91
CA PRO A 2 -35.86 16.57 -45.00
C PRO A 2 -35.14 16.15 -43.71
N LYS A 3 -33.92 15.66 -43.93
CA LYS A 3 -32.89 15.22 -42.96
C LYS A 3 -32.48 16.35 -42.03
N GLU A 4 -32.46 16.09 -40.72
CA GLU A 4 -31.63 16.85 -39.78
C GLU A 4 -30.26 16.19 -39.69
N LYS A 5 -29.22 17.00 -39.87
CA LYS A 5 -27.82 16.62 -39.71
C LYS A 5 -27.53 16.54 -38.21
N LYS A 6 -27.06 15.40 -37.71
CA LYS A 6 -26.30 15.35 -36.45
C LYS A 6 -25.04 16.21 -36.62
N GLU A 7 -24.86 17.20 -35.75
CA GLU A 7 -23.61 17.93 -35.61
C GLU A 7 -22.59 17.00 -34.94
N THR A 8 -21.46 16.77 -35.61
CA THR A 8 -20.29 16.09 -35.06
C THR A 8 -19.51 17.07 -34.19
N THR A 9 -19.56 16.90 -32.86
CA THR A 9 -18.64 17.56 -31.93
C THR A 9 -17.36 16.74 -31.82
N THR A 10 -16.34 17.15 -32.55
CA THR A 10 -14.96 16.64 -32.41
C THR A 10 -14.40 17.14 -31.07
N LYS A 11 -14.18 16.24 -30.11
CA LYS A 11 -13.48 16.51 -28.83
C LYS A 11 -12.01 16.81 -29.16
N ALA A 12 -11.61 18.09 -29.14
CA ALA A 12 -10.21 18.50 -29.34
C ALA A 12 -9.50 18.57 -27.98
N ARG A 13 -8.55 17.65 -27.72
CA ARG A 13 -7.67 17.67 -26.53
C ARG A 13 -6.62 18.78 -26.65
N SER A 14 -6.57 19.73 -25.70
CA SER A 14 -5.53 20.79 -25.65
C SER A 14 -4.54 20.55 -24.50
N LYS A 15 -3.26 20.29 -24.84
CA LYS A 15 -2.13 20.27 -23.90
C LYS A 15 -1.71 21.70 -23.51
N VAL A 16 -1.67 22.01 -22.22
CA VAL A 16 -1.11 23.26 -21.68
C VAL A 16 0.37 23.06 -21.33
N LEU A 17 1.25 23.73 -22.06
CA LEU A 17 2.65 23.94 -21.66
C LEU A 17 2.75 25.25 -20.86
N VAL A 18 3.28 25.20 -19.64
CA VAL A 18 3.70 26.41 -18.91
C VAL A 18 5.22 26.54 -18.99
N SER A 19 5.67 27.58 -19.69
CA SER A 19 7.04 28.09 -19.60
C SER A 19 6.96 29.55 -19.15
N GLN A 20 7.74 29.96 -18.16
CA GLN A 20 8.15 31.36 -18.03
C GLN A 20 9.50 31.50 -17.31
N LYS A 21 10.48 32.01 -18.06
CA LYS A 21 11.69 32.70 -17.58
C LYS A 21 11.44 34.21 -17.56
N ILE A 22 12.17 34.95 -16.72
CA ILE A 22 12.90 36.24 -16.94
C ILE A 22 13.20 36.88 -15.55
N ILE A 23 14.42 36.80 -15.01
CA ILE A 23 15.60 37.70 -15.11
C ILE A 23 15.61 38.93 -14.15
N VAL A 24 16.45 38.81 -13.10
CA VAL A 24 17.56 39.68 -12.59
C VAL A 24 17.34 41.19 -12.36
N SER A 25 17.69 41.67 -11.14
CA SER A 25 18.70 42.75 -10.93
C SER A 25 19.17 42.91 -9.47
N PHE A 26 20.50 43.01 -9.34
CA PHE A 26 21.34 43.24 -8.15
C PHE A 26 21.26 44.68 -7.59
N LEU A 27 21.50 44.88 -6.27
CA LEU A 27 22.57 45.76 -5.74
C LEU A 27 22.66 45.81 -4.19
N VAL A 28 23.81 45.31 -3.70
CA VAL A 28 24.68 45.67 -2.55
C VAL A 28 24.34 46.96 -1.76
N VAL A 29 24.41 46.94 -0.42
CA VAL A 29 25.28 47.79 0.46
C VAL A 29 25.33 47.25 1.92
N SER A 30 26.53 47.30 2.48
CA SER A 30 27.11 46.87 3.75
C SER A 30 26.78 47.67 5.05
N SER A 31 26.83 46.95 6.18
CA SER A 31 27.46 47.24 7.50
C SER A 31 27.39 48.62 8.18
N LEU A 32 26.97 48.67 9.46
CA LEU A 32 27.79 49.11 10.62
C LEU A 32 27.06 48.94 11.99
N ALA A 33 27.81 48.49 12.99
CA ALA A 33 27.43 48.32 14.40
C ALA A 33 27.50 49.65 15.20
N VAL A 34 27.00 49.67 16.47
CA VAL A 34 27.77 49.98 17.71
C VAL A 34 26.92 50.46 18.93
N LEU A 35 27.23 49.84 20.09
CA LEU A 35 27.20 50.27 21.52
C LEU A 35 25.89 50.44 22.33
N LEU A 36 25.86 49.75 23.49
CA LEU A 36 25.98 50.23 24.90
C LEU A 36 25.61 49.02 25.83
N GLY A 37 26.34 48.50 26.82
CA GLY A 37 27.50 48.95 27.59
C GLY A 37 27.13 49.19 29.06
N ILE A 38 27.25 48.18 29.96
CA ILE A 38 27.41 48.21 31.45
C ILE A 38 27.18 46.78 32.01
N GLY A 39 27.90 46.16 32.97
CA GLY A 39 29.08 46.49 33.78
C GLY A 39 29.08 45.68 35.10
N SER A 40 30.21 45.00 35.43
CA SER A 40 30.72 44.66 36.80
C SER A 40 29.97 43.61 37.67
N SER A 41 30.54 42.68 38.46
CA SER A 41 31.89 42.44 39.04
C SER A 41 32.03 41.03 39.69
N ILE A 42 33.21 40.38 39.49
CA ILE A 42 34.18 39.77 40.46
C ILE A 42 33.70 38.82 41.59
N VAL A 43 34.31 37.60 41.69
CA VAL A 43 35.13 37.08 42.84
C VAL A 43 35.89 35.79 42.44
N GLN A 44 37.13 35.69 42.92
CA GLN A 44 38.20 34.71 42.60
C GLN A 44 38.13 33.35 43.34
N MET A 45 38.57 32.32 42.60
CA MET A 45 39.47 31.20 42.93
C MET A 45 39.65 30.75 44.39
N VAL A 46 39.57 29.43 44.63
CA VAL A 46 40.71 28.59 45.10
C VAL A 46 40.47 27.12 44.73
N ALA A 47 41.34 26.55 43.90
CA ALA A 47 41.61 25.10 43.90
C ALA A 47 43.10 24.87 43.65
N SER A 48 43.68 23.94 44.41
CA SER A 48 45.04 23.38 44.26
C SER A 48 45.09 22.08 45.07
N PRO A 49 45.98 21.11 44.78
CA PRO A 49 46.63 20.78 43.51
C PRO A 49 46.73 19.25 43.24
N LYS A 50 47.34 18.91 42.08
CA LYS A 50 47.97 17.61 41.66
C LYS A 50 47.03 16.63 40.95
N LEU A 51 47.40 15.99 39.82
CA LEU A 51 48.71 15.79 39.19
C LEU A 51 48.46 15.53 37.68
N MET A 52 48.88 16.46 36.81
CA MET A 52 49.06 16.18 35.38
C MET A 52 50.48 15.66 35.15
N VAL A 53 50.62 14.59 34.38
CA VAL A 53 51.82 14.34 33.57
C VAL A 53 51.51 14.80 32.16
N GLN A 54 52.36 15.70 31.69
CA GLN A 54 52.19 16.52 30.50
C GLN A 54 52.33 15.76 29.18
N ARG A 55 51.59 16.24 28.16
CA ARG A 55 52.19 16.79 26.93
C ARG A 55 51.24 17.82 26.31
N GLU A 56 51.77 19.02 26.08
CA GLU A 56 51.19 20.16 25.37
C GLU A 56 52.37 20.85 24.61
N PRO A 57 52.20 21.88 23.74
CA PRO A 57 50.96 22.43 23.13
C PRO A 57 51.13 22.86 21.65
N GLY A 58 50.02 23.31 21.04
CA GLY A 58 50.07 24.18 19.85
C GLY A 58 48.75 24.85 19.49
N GLY A 59 48.50 26.05 20.04
CA GLY A 59 47.69 27.10 19.38
C GLY A 59 46.28 27.33 19.94
N GLY A 60 46.11 28.39 20.74
CA GLY A 60 44.82 28.82 21.27
C GLY A 60 44.02 29.76 20.36
N GLY A 61 42.73 29.85 20.65
CA GLY A 61 41.80 30.85 20.15
C GLY A 61 40.38 30.50 20.58
N GLY A 62 39.79 31.28 21.49
CA GLY A 62 38.39 31.13 21.87
C GLY A 62 37.50 31.34 20.64
N GLY A 63 36.75 30.31 20.29
CA GLY A 63 35.75 30.30 19.25
C GLY A 63 34.62 29.37 19.70
N ILE A 64 33.40 29.74 19.35
CA ILE A 64 32.22 28.87 19.44
C ILE A 64 32.61 27.50 18.88
N TYR A 65 32.43 26.44 19.66
CA TYR A 65 32.63 25.08 19.16
C TYR A 65 31.49 24.77 18.21
N VAL A 66 31.73 24.98 16.92
CA VAL A 66 30.98 24.34 15.84
C VAL A 66 31.81 23.10 15.50
N PRO A 67 31.33 21.87 15.79
CA PRO A 67 32.05 20.67 15.38
C PRO A 67 32.11 20.60 13.84
N PRO A 68 33.16 19.97 13.28
CA PRO A 68 33.46 20.08 11.86
C PRO A 68 32.42 19.34 11.01
N THR A 69 31.71 20.08 10.17
CA THR A 69 31.14 19.52 8.93
C THR A 69 32.31 19.26 7.98
N SER A 70 32.85 18.05 8.00
CA SER A 70 33.76 17.58 6.95
C SER A 70 33.52 16.11 6.67
N CYS A 71 32.57 15.85 5.77
CA CYS A 71 32.66 14.74 4.82
C CYS A 71 33.77 15.04 3.80
N GLY A 72 34.30 14.01 3.15
CA GLY A 72 35.49 14.02 2.30
C GLY A 72 35.46 14.87 1.02
N ASP A 73 34.43 15.70 0.80
CA ASP A 73 34.43 16.77 -0.19
C ASP A 73 33.71 18.00 0.41
N THR A 74 34.29 19.17 0.21
CA THR A 74 33.98 20.48 0.77
C THR A 74 32.61 21.09 0.43
N THR A 75 31.54 20.31 0.25
CA THR A 75 30.17 20.83 0.12
C THR A 75 29.10 19.86 0.66
N CYS A 76 28.67 20.03 1.91
CA CYS A 76 27.28 19.73 2.29
C CYS A 76 26.56 21.08 2.40
N ASN A 77 25.71 21.39 1.43
CA ASN A 77 25.04 22.69 1.28
C ASN A 77 23.59 22.69 1.79
N GLY A 78 23.21 21.72 2.63
CA GLY A 78 21.88 21.64 3.24
C GLY A 78 20.76 21.33 2.23
N THR A 79 21.10 20.78 1.07
CA THR A 79 20.16 20.34 0.03
C THR A 79 20.37 18.88 -0.38
N GLU A 80 21.15 18.11 0.38
CA GLU A 80 21.46 16.71 0.06
C GLU A 80 20.80 15.81 1.11
N ASP A 81 19.88 14.98 0.64
CA ASP A 81 19.14 13.97 1.38
C ASP A 81 20.00 12.70 1.53
N CYS A 82 19.89 12.01 2.66
CA CYS A 82 20.69 10.81 2.99
C CYS A 82 20.49 9.65 1.99
N SER A 83 19.48 9.74 1.12
CA SER A 83 19.20 8.82 0.02
C SER A 83 20.26 8.74 -1.09
N THR A 84 21.30 9.59 -1.08
CA THR A 84 22.32 9.63 -2.16
C THR A 84 23.79 9.57 -1.71
N CYS A 85 24.08 9.24 -0.45
CA CYS A 85 25.47 9.17 0.03
C CYS A 85 26.28 8.06 -0.69
N PRO A 86 27.41 8.38 -1.36
CA PRO A 86 28.38 7.38 -1.78
C PRO A 86 29.04 6.75 -0.55
N ALA A 87 29.50 5.50 -0.70
CA ALA A 87 30.10 4.62 0.30
C ALA A 87 31.39 5.11 1.03
N ASP A 88 31.64 6.42 1.09
CA ASP A 88 32.81 7.06 1.72
C ASP A 88 32.44 8.05 2.84
N CYS A 89 31.14 8.16 3.19
CA CYS A 89 30.69 8.84 4.40
C CYS A 89 30.41 7.77 5.46
N GLY A 90 31.18 7.74 6.57
CA GLY A 90 30.85 6.88 7.71
C GLY A 90 29.43 7.17 8.23
N ASP A 91 28.79 6.15 8.79
CA ASP A 91 27.41 6.08 9.28
C ASP A 91 26.78 7.46 9.57
N CYS A 92 26.01 7.96 8.61
CA CYS A 92 25.15 9.12 8.84
C CYS A 92 24.02 8.67 9.75
N LEU A 93 24.12 8.99 11.04
CA LEU A 93 23.08 8.69 12.01
C LEU A 93 21.79 9.43 11.65
N ASP A 94 20.67 8.70 11.70
CA ASP A 94 19.33 9.24 11.47
C ASP A 94 19.06 10.42 12.44
N PRO A 95 18.72 11.63 11.96
CA PRO A 95 18.46 12.78 12.81
C PRO A 95 17.23 12.62 13.71
N SER A 96 16.33 11.69 13.39
CA SER A 96 15.18 11.32 14.22
C SER A 96 15.54 10.42 15.40
N LEU A 97 16.75 9.83 15.42
CA LEU A 97 17.30 9.08 16.56
C LEU A 97 17.60 10.04 17.71
N ALA A 98 16.58 10.32 18.52
CA ALA A 98 16.63 11.26 19.63
C ALA A 98 17.49 10.77 20.80
N LEU A 99 17.57 9.45 21.03
CA LEU A 99 18.42 8.86 22.07
C LEU A 99 18.93 7.51 21.58
N TRP A 100 20.22 7.23 21.77
CA TRP A 100 20.79 5.91 21.52
C TRP A 100 21.77 5.53 22.62
N LEU A 101 21.45 4.50 23.39
CA LEU A 101 22.36 3.87 24.35
C LEU A 101 22.80 2.51 23.77
N PRO A 102 23.97 2.41 23.11
CA PRO A 102 24.47 1.13 22.63
C PRO A 102 24.71 0.14 23.76
N LEU A 103 25.04 0.65 24.96
CA LEU A 103 25.37 -0.13 26.15
C LEU A 103 26.62 -1.02 25.94
N ASN A 104 27.52 -0.56 25.07
CA ASN A 104 28.80 -1.19 24.74
C ASN A 104 29.90 -0.73 25.70
N ASN A 105 29.93 -1.30 26.92
CA ASN A 105 30.89 -0.98 28.00
C ASN A 105 30.79 0.42 28.63
N ASP A 106 29.88 1.26 28.15
CA ASP A 106 29.49 2.52 28.80
C ASP A 106 27.98 2.76 28.68
N THR A 107 27.51 3.87 29.23
CA THR A 107 26.09 4.29 29.21
C THR A 107 25.91 5.59 28.43
N ASN A 108 26.85 5.95 27.55
CA ASN A 108 26.80 7.20 26.83
C ASN A 108 25.70 7.18 25.76
N ASP A 109 25.10 8.34 25.51
CA ASP A 109 24.25 8.55 24.35
C ASP A 109 25.13 8.72 23.10
N ALA A 110 24.97 7.81 22.15
CA ALA A 110 25.67 7.79 20.87
C ALA A 110 24.86 8.46 19.74
N SER A 111 23.70 9.04 20.04
CA SER A 111 22.97 9.89 19.10
C SER A 111 23.71 11.21 18.83
N PHE A 112 23.20 11.99 17.86
CA PHE A 112 23.72 13.34 17.58
C PHE A 112 23.57 14.31 18.78
N TYR A 113 22.70 13.98 19.73
CA TYR A 113 22.30 14.88 20.82
C TYR A 113 23.09 14.71 22.11
N GLU A 114 23.83 13.58 22.26
CA GLU A 114 24.76 13.31 23.37
C GLU A 114 24.19 13.62 24.77
N HIS A 115 22.97 13.15 25.06
CA HIS A 115 22.29 13.40 26.33
C HIS A 115 23.13 12.92 27.53
N PRO A 116 23.22 13.72 28.62
CA PRO A 116 23.91 13.28 29.83
C PRO A 116 23.10 12.20 30.56
N ILE A 117 23.72 11.04 30.77
CA ILE A 117 23.12 9.88 31.42
C ILE A 117 23.70 9.74 32.83
N TYR A 118 22.83 9.63 33.82
CA TYR A 118 23.21 9.44 35.23
C TYR A 118 22.71 8.10 35.73
N CYS A 119 23.59 7.28 36.31
CA CYS A 119 23.14 6.16 37.12
C CYS A 119 22.68 6.64 38.50
N SER A 120 21.89 5.81 39.18
CA SER A 120 21.61 5.99 40.60
C SER A 120 22.90 6.05 41.43
N SER A 121 22.90 6.87 42.50
CA SER A 121 24.11 7.33 43.18
C SER A 121 24.89 6.28 44.01
N GLN A 122 24.62 4.98 43.89
CA GLN A 122 25.37 3.94 44.62
C GLN A 122 25.71 2.66 43.84
N THR A 123 24.98 2.31 42.78
CA THR A 123 25.30 1.20 41.87
C THR A 123 24.77 1.54 40.48
N CYS A 124 25.67 1.71 39.50
CA CYS A 124 25.27 1.63 38.10
C CYS A 124 24.92 0.16 37.80
N PRO A 125 24.01 -0.10 36.84
CA PRO A 125 23.88 -1.43 36.28
C PRO A 125 25.25 -1.95 35.83
N SER A 126 25.44 -3.27 35.88
CA SER A 126 26.75 -3.88 35.62
C SER A 126 26.89 -4.27 34.15
N PRO A 127 28.03 -4.02 33.50
CA PRO A 127 28.23 -4.45 32.11
C PRO A 127 28.21 -5.99 32.00
N THR A 128 27.57 -6.50 30.96
CA THR A 128 27.45 -7.92 30.62
C THR A 128 27.53 -8.13 29.11
N SER A 129 27.51 -9.39 28.65
CA SER A 129 27.52 -9.72 27.22
C SER A 129 26.16 -9.47 26.59
N GLY A 130 26.13 -8.79 25.44
CA GLY A 130 24.93 -8.47 24.69
C GLY A 130 24.38 -9.63 23.84
N PRO A 131 23.40 -9.34 22.97
CA PRO A 131 22.74 -10.32 22.12
C PRO A 131 23.63 -10.85 20.99
N LYS A 132 24.61 -10.06 20.53
CA LYS A 132 25.57 -10.44 19.49
C LYS A 132 27.01 -10.50 20.05
N PRO A 133 27.93 -11.29 19.45
CA PRO A 133 29.30 -11.49 19.98
C PRO A 133 30.13 -10.22 20.18
N ASP A 134 29.81 -9.15 19.47
CA ASP A 134 30.47 -7.84 19.45
C ASP A 134 29.66 -6.73 20.15
N GLN A 135 28.49 -7.07 20.71
CA GLN A 135 27.64 -6.14 21.46
C GLN A 135 27.75 -6.35 22.97
N GLY A 136 27.79 -5.25 23.71
CA GLY A 136 27.67 -5.19 25.16
C GLY A 136 26.22 -5.05 25.60
N ALA A 137 26.02 -5.22 26.90
CA ALA A 137 24.75 -4.99 27.57
C ALA A 137 25.01 -4.50 28.99
N TYR A 138 23.97 -4.03 29.64
CA TYR A 138 23.97 -3.70 31.06
C TYR A 138 22.89 -4.51 31.78
N ASP A 139 23.26 -5.07 32.92
CA ASP A 139 22.45 -5.92 33.77
C ASP A 139 21.86 -5.10 34.92
N PHE A 140 20.54 -5.20 35.08
CA PHE A 140 19.76 -4.50 36.10
C PHE A 140 19.23 -5.54 37.09
N ASP A 141 19.51 -5.33 38.39
CA ASP A 141 19.28 -6.33 39.43
C ASP A 141 17.84 -6.41 39.98
N GLY A 142 16.90 -5.69 39.39
CA GLY A 142 15.52 -5.61 39.85
C GLY A 142 15.31 -4.92 41.20
N THR A 143 16.32 -4.27 41.77
CA THR A 143 16.29 -3.73 43.15
C THR A 143 16.57 -2.24 43.24
N ASP A 144 17.66 -1.74 42.65
CA ASP A 144 18.02 -0.31 42.71
C ASP A 144 18.81 0.23 41.51
N ASP A 145 19.08 -0.61 40.52
CA ASP A 145 19.75 -0.21 39.27
C ASP A 145 18.76 0.48 38.32
N TYR A 146 19.09 1.72 37.93
CA TYR A 146 18.38 2.47 36.89
C TYR A 146 19.24 3.58 36.30
N LEU A 147 18.90 4.01 35.08
CA LEU A 147 19.50 5.18 34.43
C LEU A 147 18.50 6.33 34.38
N VAL A 148 19.02 7.55 34.49
CA VAL A 148 18.29 8.81 34.39
C VAL A 148 18.81 9.58 33.20
N ILE A 149 17.92 9.90 32.27
CA ILE A 149 18.19 10.77 31.13
C ILE A 149 17.44 12.07 31.39
N SER A 150 18.17 13.19 31.37
CA SER A 150 17.57 14.49 31.58
C SER A 150 16.61 14.83 30.44
N ASP A 151 15.60 15.62 30.78
CA ASP A 151 14.68 16.17 29.79
C ASP A 151 15.39 17.01 28.72
N ALA A 152 14.86 16.98 27.50
CA ALA A 152 15.34 17.76 26.36
C ALA A 152 14.24 17.89 25.30
N ASP A 153 14.19 19.04 24.60
CA ASP A 153 13.18 19.34 23.57
C ASP A 153 13.05 18.25 22.48
N ILE A 154 14.14 17.55 22.12
CA ILE A 154 14.10 16.48 21.11
C ILE A 154 13.37 15.21 21.58
N LEU A 155 13.21 15.06 22.89
CA LEU A 155 12.52 13.96 23.57
C LEU A 155 11.03 14.27 23.82
N ASP A 156 10.58 15.49 23.47
CA ASP A 156 9.18 15.89 23.38
C ASP A 156 8.70 15.65 21.95
N VAL A 157 7.95 14.57 21.77
CA VAL A 157 7.70 13.97 20.45
C VAL A 157 6.21 13.91 20.18
N ASP A 158 5.79 14.13 18.93
CA ASP A 158 4.38 13.95 18.53
C ASP A 158 4.05 12.47 18.25
N SER A 159 5.06 11.72 17.79
CA SER A 159 5.03 10.29 17.47
C SER A 159 6.35 9.66 17.94
N VAL A 160 6.39 8.34 18.18
CA VAL A 160 7.56 7.74 18.86
C VAL A 160 7.83 6.31 18.42
N THR A 161 9.11 5.95 18.39
CA THR A 161 9.58 4.56 18.41
C THR A 161 10.46 4.32 19.61
N LEU A 162 10.15 3.29 20.37
CA LEU A 162 10.98 2.79 21.47
C LEU A 162 11.56 1.44 21.06
N ALA A 163 12.88 1.27 21.11
CA ALA A 163 13.52 0.01 20.77
C ALA A 163 14.56 -0.38 21.83
N ALA A 164 14.68 -1.68 22.10
CA ALA A 164 15.74 -2.24 22.91
C ALA A 164 15.86 -3.75 22.68
N TRP A 165 17.08 -4.28 22.79
CA TRP A 165 17.26 -5.69 23.11
C TRP A 165 17.08 -5.89 24.60
N ILE A 166 16.25 -6.85 24.98
CA ILE A 166 15.96 -7.18 26.38
C ILE A 166 16.17 -8.67 26.66
N LYS A 167 16.62 -9.00 27.87
CA LYS A 167 16.72 -10.36 28.38
C LYS A 167 16.25 -10.38 29.83
N SER A 168 15.00 -10.78 30.07
CA SER A 168 14.42 -10.84 31.42
C SER A 168 14.96 -12.05 32.18
N ASP A 169 15.47 -11.87 33.40
CA ASP A 169 16.03 -12.96 34.20
C ASP A 169 14.95 -13.74 34.95
N VAL A 170 13.86 -13.07 35.30
CA VAL A 170 12.70 -13.63 36.02
C VAL A 170 11.39 -13.47 35.23
N SER A 171 10.36 -14.22 35.63
CA SER A 171 9.00 -14.07 35.13
C SER A 171 8.08 -13.50 36.21
N GLY A 172 6.93 -12.96 35.80
CA GLY A 172 5.94 -12.42 36.73
C GLY A 172 6.24 -11.01 37.24
N GLN A 173 7.16 -10.29 36.60
CA GLN A 173 7.50 -8.91 36.93
C GLN A 173 6.27 -8.01 36.75
N GLN A 174 5.85 -7.30 37.80
CA GLN A 174 4.62 -6.52 37.73
C GLN A 174 4.90 -5.08 37.24
N TYR A 175 4.64 -4.85 35.95
CA TYR A 175 4.77 -3.56 35.29
C TYR A 175 6.19 -2.96 35.31
N SER A 176 7.22 -3.79 35.34
CA SER A 176 8.61 -3.34 35.34
C SER A 176 8.90 -2.47 34.13
N ARG A 177 9.52 -1.31 34.34
CA ARG A 177 9.84 -0.36 33.28
C ARG A 177 11.09 -0.84 32.55
N ILE A 178 11.01 -0.94 31.24
CA ILE A 178 12.21 -1.03 30.41
C ILE A 178 12.68 0.40 30.18
N LEU A 179 11.76 1.26 29.73
CA LEU A 179 11.94 2.71 29.54
C LEU A 179 10.65 3.43 29.92
N ALA A 180 10.75 4.57 30.61
CA ALA A 180 9.58 5.38 30.94
C ALA A 180 9.89 6.89 30.95
N LYS A 181 9.16 7.65 30.12
CA LYS A 181 8.85 9.06 30.38
C LYS A 181 7.43 9.11 30.90
N GLU A 182 7.24 9.48 32.17
CA GLU A 182 5.94 9.44 32.84
C GLU A 182 5.34 10.85 32.90
N TYR A 183 4.01 10.94 32.83
CA TYR A 183 3.31 12.23 32.94
C TYR A 183 3.01 12.59 34.41
N GLY A 184 2.63 11.59 35.22
CA GLY A 184 2.26 11.81 36.61
C GLY A 184 1.77 10.55 37.33
N SER A 185 1.11 10.75 38.48
CA SER A 185 0.54 9.68 39.31
C SER A 185 -0.94 9.36 39.02
N THR A 186 -1.54 10.05 38.04
CA THR A 186 -2.92 9.90 37.58
C THR A 186 -2.95 9.77 36.06
N GLU A 187 -4.07 9.32 35.47
CA GLU A 187 -4.17 9.25 34.00
C GLU A 187 -4.05 10.66 33.37
N PRO A 188 -3.35 10.78 32.22
CA PRO A 188 -2.49 9.75 31.65
C PRO A 188 -1.23 9.58 32.51
N ILE A 189 -0.81 8.34 32.79
CA ILE A 189 0.43 8.11 33.58
C ILE A 189 1.70 8.14 32.71
N ALA A 190 1.54 8.05 31.39
CA ALA A 190 2.61 7.91 30.41
C ALA A 190 2.69 9.17 29.55
N ILE A 191 3.92 9.58 29.24
CA ILE A 191 4.23 10.29 28.00
C ILE A 191 4.47 9.20 26.95
N TYR A 192 5.51 8.38 27.16
CA TYR A 192 5.71 7.09 26.50
C TYR A 192 6.41 6.10 27.44
N ILE A 193 5.94 4.86 27.49
CA ILE A 193 6.44 3.81 28.38
C ILE A 193 6.51 2.47 27.64
N MET A 194 7.67 1.82 27.71
CA MET A 194 7.83 0.39 27.42
C MET A 194 8.00 -0.37 28.73
N LEU A 195 7.22 -1.43 28.95
CA LEU A 195 7.20 -2.19 30.19
C LEU A 195 7.07 -3.70 29.95
N LEU A 196 7.42 -4.48 30.98
CA LEU A 196 7.13 -5.90 31.07
C LEU A 196 5.98 -6.16 32.07
N GLY A 197 4.94 -6.86 31.60
CA GLY A 197 3.79 -7.27 32.42
C GLY A 197 4.04 -8.54 33.24
N SER A 198 3.18 -8.80 34.24
CA SER A 198 3.27 -10.00 35.08
C SER A 198 2.93 -11.30 34.35
N ASP A 199 2.38 -11.18 33.15
CA ASP A 199 2.15 -12.23 32.17
C ASP A 199 3.34 -12.44 31.23
N ASN A 200 4.46 -11.74 31.46
CA ASN A 200 5.64 -11.71 30.60
C ASN A 200 5.35 -11.22 29.17
N LYS A 201 4.38 -10.32 29.02
CA LYS A 201 4.10 -9.64 27.75
C LYS A 201 4.66 -8.23 27.75
N ILE A 202 5.05 -7.73 26.58
CA ILE A 202 5.49 -6.34 26.41
C ILE A 202 4.27 -5.44 26.42
N GLY A 203 4.29 -4.43 27.27
CA GLY A 203 3.32 -3.34 27.25
C GLY A 203 3.95 -2.08 26.68
N PHE A 204 3.20 -1.37 25.85
CA PHE A 204 3.54 -0.07 25.32
C PHE A 204 2.41 0.91 25.62
N HIS A 205 2.72 2.03 26.27
CA HIS A 205 1.74 3.06 26.60
C HIS A 205 2.19 4.43 26.09
N VAL A 206 1.26 5.21 25.57
CA VAL A 206 1.47 6.63 25.23
C VAL A 206 0.35 7.50 25.82
N GLY A 207 0.65 8.76 26.13
CA GLY A 207 -0.33 9.73 26.63
C GLY A 207 -0.79 10.67 25.51
N VAL A 208 -2.09 10.67 25.20
CA VAL A 208 -2.68 11.47 24.10
C VAL A 208 -3.96 12.14 24.60
N ASP A 209 -4.05 13.47 24.43
CA ASP A 209 -5.21 14.30 24.84
C ASP A 209 -5.79 13.99 26.24
N GLY A 210 -4.91 13.80 27.23
CA GLY A 210 -5.28 13.53 28.62
C GLY A 210 -5.76 12.09 28.87
N THR A 211 -5.61 11.22 27.89
CA THR A 211 -5.93 9.80 27.95
C THR A 211 -4.68 8.95 27.73
N ARG A 212 -4.73 7.67 28.12
CA ARG A 212 -3.61 6.75 27.96
C ARG A 212 -3.99 5.64 26.99
N GLU A 213 -3.37 5.66 25.82
CA GLU A 213 -3.39 4.58 24.84
C GLU A 213 -2.42 3.48 25.26
N ARG A 214 -2.78 2.23 24.97
CA ARG A 214 -2.10 1.04 25.49
C ARG A 214 -2.18 -0.10 24.49
N LEU A 215 -1.05 -0.71 24.22
CA LEU A 215 -0.95 -1.95 23.48
C LEU A 215 -0.15 -2.96 24.30
N THR A 216 -0.56 -4.22 24.31
CA THR A 216 0.17 -5.31 24.98
C THR A 216 0.37 -6.42 23.98
N SER A 217 1.60 -6.89 23.83
CA SER A 217 1.92 -7.95 22.88
C SER A 217 1.15 -9.24 23.17
N ASP A 218 0.68 -9.90 22.12
CA ASP A 218 0.08 -11.22 22.28
C ASP A 218 1.07 -12.32 22.66
N THR A 219 2.34 -12.12 22.29
CA THR A 219 3.43 -13.05 22.55
C THR A 219 3.99 -12.87 23.96
N VAL A 220 4.19 -13.99 24.66
CA VAL A 220 4.89 -14.06 25.95
C VAL A 220 6.39 -14.19 25.71
N ILE A 221 7.20 -13.29 26.28
CA ILE A 221 8.65 -13.37 26.13
C ILE A 221 9.24 -14.45 27.08
N PRO A 222 10.15 -15.31 26.58
CA PRO A 222 10.86 -16.26 27.41
C PRO A 222 11.87 -15.55 28.33
N THR A 223 12.11 -16.11 29.52
CA THR A 223 13.19 -15.64 30.40
C THR A 223 14.54 -16.15 29.90
N ASN A 224 15.61 -15.42 30.24
CA ASN A 224 16.99 -15.76 29.91
C ASN A 224 17.27 -15.89 28.40
N GLN A 225 16.48 -15.22 27.56
CA GLN A 225 16.68 -15.13 26.12
C GLN A 225 16.60 -13.68 25.67
N TRP A 226 17.50 -13.30 24.77
CA TRP A 226 17.49 -11.99 24.15
C TRP A 226 16.32 -11.90 23.16
N ILE A 227 15.51 -10.87 23.32
CA ILE A 227 14.43 -10.50 22.41
C ILE A 227 14.63 -9.04 22.01
N HIS A 228 14.63 -8.76 20.72
CA HIS A 228 14.59 -7.40 20.23
C HIS A 228 13.15 -6.91 20.25
N VAL A 229 12.89 -5.82 20.97
CA VAL A 229 11.55 -5.27 21.15
C VAL A 229 11.53 -3.88 20.52
N VAL A 230 10.58 -3.65 19.62
CA VAL A 230 10.29 -2.32 19.08
C VAL A 230 8.82 -2.01 19.24
N ALA A 231 8.49 -0.82 19.70
CA ALA A 231 7.11 -0.34 19.81
C ALA A 231 6.98 1.03 19.17
N THR A 232 6.00 1.21 18.28
CA THR A 232 5.82 2.44 17.49
C THR A 232 4.43 3.03 17.71
N TYR A 233 4.34 4.36 17.67
CA TYR A 233 3.10 5.13 17.63
C TYR A 233 3.24 6.26 16.60
N ASP A 234 2.35 6.29 15.61
CA ASP A 234 2.39 7.24 14.48
C ASP A 234 1.44 8.44 14.61
N GLY A 235 0.74 8.56 15.74
CA GLY A 235 -0.33 9.55 15.95
C GLY A 235 -1.73 8.99 15.70
N THR A 236 -1.86 7.85 15.04
CA THR A 236 -3.13 7.21 14.69
C THR A 236 -3.26 5.78 15.20
N GLY A 237 -2.16 5.04 15.29
CA GLY A 237 -2.12 3.63 15.70
C GLY A 237 -0.83 3.26 16.41
N MET A 238 -0.85 2.11 17.10
CA MET A 238 0.26 1.54 17.86
C MET A 238 0.65 0.18 17.27
N LYS A 239 1.94 -0.14 17.26
CA LYS A 239 2.45 -1.45 16.83
C LYS A 239 3.52 -1.97 17.80
N ILE A 240 3.60 -3.28 18.00
CA ILE A 240 4.69 -3.95 18.74
C ILE A 240 5.30 -5.04 17.87
N TYR A 241 6.63 -4.97 17.74
CA TYR A 241 7.46 -5.91 17.02
C TYR A 241 8.37 -6.67 17.98
N LEU A 242 8.48 -7.97 17.81
CA LEU A 242 9.42 -8.83 18.53
C LEU A 242 10.32 -9.53 17.52
N ASN A 243 11.64 -9.40 17.69
CA ASN A 243 12.66 -9.96 16.78
C ASN A 243 12.43 -9.57 15.31
N GLY A 244 12.12 -8.30 15.06
CA GLY A 244 11.87 -7.78 13.70
C GLY A 244 10.50 -8.09 13.11
N GLN A 245 9.65 -8.86 13.80
CA GLN A 245 8.36 -9.30 13.30
C GLN A 245 7.21 -8.58 14.01
N LEU A 246 6.21 -8.12 13.25
CA LEU A 246 5.00 -7.52 13.82
C LEU A 246 4.23 -8.57 14.62
N THR A 247 4.00 -8.31 15.90
CA THR A 247 3.29 -9.24 16.80
C THR A 247 1.95 -8.72 17.25
N ASP A 248 1.75 -7.41 17.24
CA ASP A 248 0.52 -6.78 17.69
C ASP A 248 0.37 -5.38 17.10
N SER A 249 -0.87 -4.97 16.85
CA SER A 249 -1.21 -3.64 16.35
C SER A 249 -2.64 -3.28 16.72
N ASP A 250 -2.88 -2.02 17.05
CA ASP A 250 -4.22 -1.50 17.29
C ASP A 250 -4.33 -0.02 16.89
N LEU A 251 -5.52 0.44 16.56
CA LEU A 251 -5.80 1.85 16.35
C LEU A 251 -5.88 2.56 17.71
N ALA A 252 -5.37 3.78 17.78
CA ALA A 252 -5.54 4.59 18.98
C ALA A 252 -7.01 4.94 19.16
N SER A 253 -7.51 4.77 20.39
CA SER A 253 -8.89 5.18 20.71
C SER A 253 -9.05 6.70 20.63
N SER A 254 -7.97 7.45 20.89
CA SER A 254 -7.86 8.89 20.75
C SER A 254 -6.62 9.23 19.91
N PRO A 255 -6.73 9.34 18.57
CA PRO A 255 -5.60 9.73 17.73
C PRO A 255 -5.19 11.19 17.99
N GLY A 256 -3.89 11.47 17.91
CA GLY A 256 -3.33 12.80 18.14
C GLY A 256 -1.84 12.78 18.55
N PRO A 257 -1.22 13.95 18.75
CA PRO A 257 0.15 14.02 19.20
C PRO A 257 0.30 13.52 20.64
N ILE A 258 1.43 12.89 20.94
CA ILE A 258 1.80 12.55 22.32
C ILE A 258 1.99 13.84 23.13
N GLN A 259 1.52 13.84 24.38
CA GLN A 259 1.71 14.96 25.29
C GLN A 259 3.17 15.09 25.75
N ASP A 260 3.62 16.29 26.07
CA ASP A 260 4.98 16.56 26.56
C ASP A 260 5.02 16.94 28.05
N ASN A 261 6.23 16.93 28.62
CA ASN A 261 6.56 17.54 29.91
C ASN A 261 8.08 17.63 30.15
N ASP A 262 8.46 18.46 31.13
CA ASP A 262 9.87 18.63 31.53
C ASP A 262 10.38 17.51 32.49
N LEU A 263 9.79 16.32 32.48
CA LEU A 263 10.21 15.21 33.35
C LEU A 263 11.27 14.33 32.68
N ALA A 264 12.20 13.83 33.50
CA ALA A 264 13.28 12.95 33.09
C ALA A 264 12.76 11.59 32.59
N ILE A 265 13.50 10.98 31.68
CA ILE A 265 13.29 9.59 31.27
C ILE A 265 14.05 8.68 32.23
N LEU A 266 13.41 7.58 32.63
CA LEU A 266 14.00 6.55 33.47
C LEU A 266 14.08 5.22 32.72
N VAL A 267 15.26 4.60 32.72
CA VAL A 267 15.46 3.21 32.26
C VAL A 267 15.49 2.31 33.49
N SER A 268 14.69 1.26 33.53
CA SER A 268 14.53 0.38 34.70
C SER A 268 13.87 1.04 35.93
N ASN A 269 13.11 2.14 35.82
CA ASN A 269 12.40 2.67 36.99
C ASN A 269 11.15 3.49 36.63
N SER A 270 10.29 3.73 37.63
CA SER A 270 9.15 4.65 37.57
C SER A 270 9.37 5.82 38.52
N GLN A 271 8.99 7.02 38.09
CA GLN A 271 9.12 8.23 38.89
C GLN A 271 7.98 8.32 39.92
N PHE A 272 6.79 7.83 39.59
CA PHE A 272 5.58 8.02 40.40
C PHE A 272 5.06 6.76 41.09
N PHE A 273 5.48 5.57 40.67
CA PHE A 273 4.97 4.31 41.20
C PHE A 273 6.05 3.51 41.93
N ALA A 274 5.66 2.92 43.07
CA ALA A 274 6.53 2.10 43.91
C ALA A 274 7.12 0.92 43.12
N PRO A 275 8.37 0.55 43.41
CA PRO A 275 9.40 0.43 42.38
C PRO A 275 9.05 -0.61 41.32
N ARG A 276 9.29 -0.21 40.06
CA ARG A 276 9.05 -1.00 38.87
C ARG A 276 10.37 -1.32 38.19
N PHE A 277 11.37 -1.72 38.98
CA PHE A 277 12.69 -2.09 38.48
C PHE A 277 12.58 -3.30 37.56
N PHE A 278 13.34 -3.27 36.48
CA PHE A 278 13.51 -4.41 35.59
C PHE A 278 14.63 -5.30 36.13
N ASP A 279 14.34 -6.58 36.28
CA ASP A 279 15.31 -7.64 36.60
C ASP A 279 15.72 -8.35 35.30
N GLY A 280 16.90 -8.01 34.78
CA GLY A 280 17.44 -8.54 33.53
C GLY A 280 18.41 -7.59 32.82
N SER A 281 18.82 -7.98 31.62
CA SER A 281 19.81 -7.25 30.83
C SER A 281 19.17 -6.45 29.68
N LEU A 282 19.70 -5.26 29.41
CA LEU A 282 19.33 -4.40 28.27
C LEU A 282 20.54 -4.13 27.37
N SER A 283 20.31 -4.01 26.07
CA SER A 283 21.31 -3.63 25.05
C SER A 283 20.64 -2.77 23.98
N ASP A 284 21.41 -1.89 23.34
CA ASP A 284 21.00 -1.11 22.17
C ASP A 284 19.63 -0.41 22.33
N LEU A 285 19.47 0.38 23.39
CA LEU A 285 18.24 1.09 23.68
C LEU A 285 18.16 2.36 22.84
N ARG A 286 17.03 2.58 22.15
CA ARG A 286 16.83 3.73 21.26
C ARG A 286 15.47 4.38 21.47
N ILE A 287 15.43 5.69 21.22
CA ILE A 287 14.21 6.48 21.06
C ILE A 287 14.32 7.23 19.74
N TYR A 288 13.31 7.06 18.88
CA TYR A 288 13.14 7.90 17.69
C TYR A 288 11.93 8.81 17.89
N ASN A 289 12.03 10.06 17.42
CA ASN A 289 10.93 11.04 17.46
C ASN A 289 9.92 10.89 16.30
N ARG A 290 9.86 9.69 15.73
CA ARG A 290 8.92 9.24 14.70
C ARG A 290 8.60 7.77 14.87
N ALA A 291 7.50 7.32 14.28
CA ALA A 291 7.25 5.89 14.08
C ALA A 291 8.18 5.34 12.99
N LEU A 292 8.93 4.29 13.31
CA LEU A 292 9.67 3.49 12.32
C LEU A 292 8.70 2.55 11.60
N ASN A 293 8.98 2.28 10.33
CA ASN A 293 8.28 1.27 9.54
C ASN A 293 8.87 -0.15 9.75
N LEU A 294 8.31 -1.15 9.06
CA LEU A 294 8.70 -2.54 9.25
C LEU A 294 10.16 -2.82 8.84
N THR A 295 10.62 -2.35 7.68
CA THR A 295 12.03 -2.49 7.28
C THR A 295 12.95 -1.83 8.26
N GLU A 296 12.73 -0.58 8.65
CA GLU A 296 13.61 0.10 9.60
C GLU A 296 13.73 -0.69 10.92
N VAL A 297 12.64 -1.36 11.33
CA VAL A 297 12.62 -2.28 12.47
C VAL A 297 13.43 -3.57 12.21
N GLN A 298 13.37 -4.15 11.01
CA GLN A 298 14.13 -5.34 10.60
C GLN A 298 15.63 -5.04 10.44
N GLU A 299 15.97 -3.88 9.89
CA GLU A 299 17.32 -3.31 9.81
C GLU A 299 17.89 -3.17 11.21
N LEU A 300 17.10 -2.60 12.12
CA LEU A 300 17.49 -2.41 13.52
C LEU A 300 17.74 -3.74 14.25
N TYR A 301 16.94 -4.78 13.95
CA TYR A 301 17.17 -6.13 14.46
C TYR A 301 18.49 -6.73 13.91
N GLY A 302 18.90 -6.32 12.71
CA GLY A 302 20.07 -6.81 11.99
C GLY A 302 19.80 -8.11 11.26
N GLU A 303 18.58 -8.28 10.73
CA GLU A 303 18.35 -9.15 9.59
C GLU A 303 18.92 -8.49 8.33
N GLU A 304 19.54 -9.30 7.47
CA GLU A 304 19.99 -8.82 6.16
C GLU A 304 18.73 -8.53 5.36
N ILE A 305 18.44 -7.24 5.15
CA ILE A 305 17.29 -6.85 4.36
C ILE A 305 17.57 -7.22 2.91
N SER A 306 16.87 -8.23 2.44
CA SER A 306 16.69 -8.42 1.01
C SER A 306 15.56 -7.48 0.63
N CYS A 307 15.88 -6.40 -0.09
CA CYS A 307 14.89 -5.66 -0.85
C CYS A 307 14.39 -6.60 -1.94
N ILE A 308 13.43 -7.43 -1.56
CA ILE A 308 12.65 -8.23 -2.50
C ILE A 308 11.70 -7.23 -3.13
N ASP A 309 11.77 -7.20 -4.44
CA ASP A 309 10.97 -6.41 -5.36
C ASP A 309 10.47 -7.50 -6.33
N GLU A 310 9.38 -8.15 -5.94
CA GLU A 310 8.87 -9.38 -6.58
C GLU A 310 8.22 -9.07 -7.93
N ASP A 311 7.69 -7.86 -8.10
CA ASP A 311 7.07 -7.36 -9.32
C ASP A 311 7.97 -6.45 -10.19
N GLU A 312 9.18 -6.14 -9.73
CA GLU A 312 10.21 -5.31 -10.38
C GLU A 312 9.78 -3.85 -10.61
N ASP A 313 8.87 -3.32 -9.78
CA ASP A 313 8.38 -1.94 -9.87
C ASP A 313 9.30 -0.89 -9.20
N GLY A 314 10.29 -1.37 -8.44
CA GLY A 314 11.28 -0.57 -7.73
C GLY A 314 10.90 -0.19 -6.30
N TYR A 315 9.80 -0.71 -5.78
CA TYR A 315 9.39 -0.66 -4.38
C TYR A 315 9.57 -2.04 -3.73
N SER A 316 9.43 -2.10 -2.41
CA SER A 316 9.67 -3.32 -1.64
C SER A 316 8.75 -3.36 -0.43
N PRO A 317 8.22 -4.53 -0.03
CA PRO A 317 7.27 -4.64 1.06
C PRO A 317 7.95 -4.46 2.40
N THR A 318 9.27 -4.56 2.37
CA THR A 318 10.13 -4.19 3.47
C THR A 318 9.97 -2.69 3.73
N GLY A 319 10.12 -1.82 2.73
CA GLY A 319 10.20 -0.35 2.85
C GLY A 319 11.60 0.20 3.20
N GLY A 320 11.71 1.40 3.81
CA GLY A 320 12.93 1.94 4.47
C GLY A 320 14.11 2.20 3.51
N ASP A 321 15.30 1.62 3.73
CA ASP A 321 16.43 1.76 2.78
C ASP A 321 16.11 1.13 1.40
N CYS A 322 15.09 0.27 1.32
CA CYS A 322 14.56 -0.28 0.06
C CYS A 322 13.58 0.65 -0.67
N GLY A 323 13.29 1.85 -0.13
CA GLY A 323 12.31 2.79 -0.67
C GLY A 323 11.00 2.82 0.12
N PRO A 324 10.01 3.62 -0.32
CA PRO A 324 8.67 3.62 0.26
C PRO A 324 8.06 2.20 0.36
N ILE A 325 7.28 1.91 1.42
CA ILE A 325 6.71 0.58 1.66
C ILE A 325 5.74 0.21 0.55
N ASP A 326 6.05 -0.86 -0.15
CA ASP A 326 5.08 -1.53 -1.00
C ASP A 326 4.10 -2.34 -0.14
N CYS A 327 2.82 -2.03 -0.23
CA CYS A 327 1.79 -2.76 0.48
C CYS A 327 1.33 -4.02 -0.27
N ASN A 328 1.79 -4.22 -1.51
CA ASN A 328 1.58 -5.40 -2.32
C ASN A 328 2.70 -5.62 -3.37
N ASP A 329 3.81 -6.24 -2.94
CA ASP A 329 4.99 -6.63 -3.75
C ASP A 329 4.71 -7.69 -4.85
N ASP A 330 3.45 -8.07 -5.01
CA ASP A 330 2.98 -8.93 -6.10
C ASP A 330 2.29 -8.12 -7.22
N ASP A 331 2.13 -6.80 -7.06
CA ASP A 331 1.36 -5.93 -7.95
C ASP A 331 1.94 -4.52 -8.11
N GLN A 332 2.65 -4.32 -9.22
CA GLN A 332 3.34 -3.07 -9.60
C GLN A 332 2.46 -1.80 -9.68
N TYR A 333 1.13 -1.94 -9.54
CA TYR A 333 0.19 -0.83 -9.53
C TYR A 333 -0.23 -0.41 -8.11
N ILE A 334 0.12 -1.20 -7.10
CA ILE A 334 -0.13 -0.90 -5.69
C ILE A 334 1.20 -0.53 -5.08
N ASN A 335 1.60 0.72 -5.22
CA ASN A 335 2.84 1.20 -4.66
C ASN A 335 2.75 2.66 -4.20
N PRO A 336 3.71 3.13 -3.40
CA PRO A 336 3.65 4.47 -2.85
C PRO A 336 3.60 5.59 -3.89
N GLY A 337 2.57 6.43 -3.78
CA GLY A 337 2.39 7.61 -4.62
C GLY A 337 1.50 7.40 -5.85
N VAL A 338 0.92 6.21 -6.01
CA VAL A 338 -0.18 5.96 -6.96
C VAL A 338 -1.44 6.73 -6.50
N SER A 339 -2.36 7.01 -7.42
CA SER A 339 -3.64 7.60 -7.05
C SER A 339 -4.58 6.52 -6.54
N GLU A 340 -5.21 6.78 -5.38
CA GLU A 340 -6.14 5.85 -4.74
C GLU A 340 -7.32 5.52 -5.67
N ILE A 341 -7.60 4.23 -5.85
CA ILE A 341 -8.77 3.74 -6.56
C ILE A 341 -9.90 3.60 -5.55
N CYS A 342 -10.72 4.63 -5.47
CA CYS A 342 -11.81 4.71 -4.52
C CYS A 342 -12.71 3.45 -4.52
N TYR A 343 -12.96 2.95 -3.31
CA TYR A 343 -13.88 1.88 -2.96
C TYR A 343 -13.48 0.49 -3.47
N ASN A 344 -12.20 0.23 -3.80
CA ASN A 344 -11.70 -1.14 -4.09
C ASN A 344 -11.35 -1.95 -2.83
N GLY A 345 -11.33 -1.30 -1.66
CA GLY A 345 -10.95 -1.95 -0.40
C GLY A 345 -9.48 -2.35 -0.34
N VAL A 346 -8.67 -1.81 -1.25
CA VAL A 346 -7.21 -1.87 -1.28
C VAL A 346 -6.70 -0.47 -0.93
N ASP A 347 -5.47 -0.40 -0.44
CA ASP A 347 -4.76 0.85 -0.16
C ASP A 347 -3.75 1.03 -1.30
N ASP A 348 -4.18 1.58 -2.44
CA ASP A 348 -3.39 1.52 -3.68
C ASP A 348 -2.11 2.35 -3.60
N ASN A 349 -2.12 3.38 -2.76
CA ASN A 349 -0.99 4.26 -2.56
C ASN A 349 -0.17 3.94 -1.30
N CYS A 350 -0.48 2.81 -0.65
CA CYS A 350 0.22 2.24 0.48
C CYS A 350 0.43 3.23 1.64
N ASN A 351 -0.54 4.11 1.86
CA ASN A 351 -0.43 5.16 2.87
C ASN A 351 -1.20 4.86 4.16
N GLY A 352 -1.81 3.67 4.25
CA GLY A 352 -2.57 3.17 5.38
C GLY A 352 -4.03 3.61 5.38
N ILE A 353 -4.50 4.32 4.36
CA ILE A 353 -5.87 4.84 4.29
C ILE A 353 -6.50 4.44 2.96
N GLN A 354 -7.27 3.35 3.02
CA GLN A 354 -8.17 3.01 1.92
C GLN A 354 -9.16 4.15 1.67
N ASN A 355 -9.32 4.53 0.41
CA ASN A 355 -10.31 5.48 -0.07
C ASN A 355 -10.11 6.93 0.42
N GLU A 356 -8.86 7.35 0.60
CA GLU A 356 -8.59 8.75 0.89
C GLU A 356 -8.77 9.67 -0.32
N ASN A 357 -9.03 10.96 -0.07
CA ASN A 357 -9.31 11.96 -1.10
C ASN A 357 -10.50 11.64 -2.03
N CYS A 358 -11.27 10.59 -1.74
CA CYS A 358 -12.45 10.14 -2.49
C CYS A 358 -13.70 11.04 -2.35
N GLY A 359 -13.58 12.22 -1.73
CA GLY A 359 -14.60 13.27 -1.76
C GLY A 359 -16.04 12.86 -1.43
N GLY A 360 -16.39 12.76 -0.13
CA GLY A 360 -17.79 12.64 0.29
C GLY A 360 -17.93 12.08 1.70
N THR A 361 -18.62 12.80 2.59
CA THR A 361 -19.01 12.24 3.91
C THR A 361 -20.34 11.53 3.76
N TYR A 362 -20.38 10.20 3.84
CA TYR A 362 -21.65 9.49 3.99
C TYR A 362 -21.61 8.46 5.12
N CYS A 363 -22.63 8.52 5.96
CA CYS A 363 -22.86 7.64 7.09
C CYS A 363 -23.14 6.20 6.60
N THR A 364 -22.67 5.23 7.37
CA THR A 364 -23.01 3.82 7.16
C THR A 364 -24.50 3.54 7.39
N HIS A 365 -24.99 2.51 6.71
CA HIS A 365 -26.39 2.09 6.69
C HIS A 365 -26.93 1.84 8.12
N GLY A 366 -27.93 2.61 8.53
CA GLY A 366 -28.74 2.32 9.74
C GLY A 366 -28.56 3.22 10.97
N GLN A 367 -27.76 4.29 10.93
CA GLN A 367 -27.68 5.24 12.04
C GLN A 367 -28.60 6.46 11.84
N VAL A 368 -29.42 6.77 12.86
CA VAL A 368 -30.21 8.02 12.94
C VAL A 368 -29.57 8.88 14.01
N THR A 369 -28.84 9.94 13.63
CA THR A 369 -28.36 10.94 14.60
C THR A 369 -28.65 12.36 14.12
N SER A 370 -28.75 13.29 15.08
CA SER A 370 -29.33 14.63 14.94
C SER A 370 -28.42 15.66 14.25
N GLN A 371 -27.50 15.24 13.38
CA GLN A 371 -26.59 16.16 12.67
C GLN A 371 -26.91 16.35 11.18
N CYS A 372 -27.98 15.76 10.66
CA CYS A 372 -28.47 16.05 9.31
C CYS A 372 -29.53 17.15 9.34
N LEU A 373 -29.25 18.30 8.74
CA LEU A 373 -30.24 19.37 8.54
C LEU A 373 -31.00 19.12 7.23
N CYS A 374 -32.24 18.64 7.32
CA CYS A 374 -33.21 18.79 6.24
C CYS A 374 -34.09 20.01 6.55
N GLY A 375 -34.06 21.00 5.65
CA GLY A 375 -35.00 22.12 5.67
C GLY A 375 -36.42 21.65 5.34
N GLU A 376 -37.39 22.22 6.03
CA GLU A 376 -38.82 21.91 5.88
C GLU A 376 -39.31 22.19 4.45
N ASP A 377 -39.67 21.14 3.71
CA ASP A 377 -40.87 21.17 2.87
C ASP A 377 -41.33 19.73 2.56
N THR A 378 -42.63 19.50 2.78
CA THR A 378 -43.25 18.18 2.80
C THR A 378 -44.05 17.96 1.51
N VAL A 379 -43.55 17.16 0.58
CA VAL A 379 -44.43 16.43 -0.35
C VAL A 379 -43.80 15.09 -0.77
N ASN A 380 -44.61 14.03 -0.64
CA ASN A 380 -44.31 12.62 -0.91
C ASN A 380 -43.48 12.31 -2.17
N THR A 381 -42.23 11.88 -1.97
CA THR A 381 -41.62 10.65 -2.53
C THR A 381 -40.47 10.28 -1.61
N GLY A 382 -40.42 9.04 -1.13
CA GLY A 382 -39.33 8.55 -0.29
C GLY A 382 -38.01 8.53 -1.07
N TYR A 383 -36.91 8.74 -0.34
CA TYR A 383 -35.50 8.78 -0.78
C TYR A 383 -35.03 10.13 -1.35
N CYS A 384 -34.51 10.98 -0.47
CA CYS A 384 -33.51 12.00 -0.80
C CYS A 384 -32.51 12.09 0.35
N CYS A 385 -31.28 11.62 0.12
CA CYS A 385 -30.07 12.01 0.83
C CYS A 385 -28.86 11.71 -0.08
N ALA A 386 -28.65 12.53 -1.09
CA ALA A 386 -27.35 12.72 -1.72
C ALA A 386 -27.33 14.15 -2.28
N GLY A 387 -26.44 14.99 -1.75
CA GLY A 387 -26.45 16.40 -2.11
C GLY A 387 -25.27 17.16 -1.50
N ILE A 388 -24.15 17.18 -2.22
CA ILE A 388 -23.42 18.43 -2.41
C ILE A 388 -23.88 18.97 -3.76
N ILE A 389 -24.63 20.06 -3.69
CA ILE A 389 -25.10 20.83 -4.85
C ILE A 389 -23.85 21.45 -5.51
N LYS A 390 -23.46 20.96 -6.68
CA LYS A 390 -22.91 21.80 -7.74
C LYS A 390 -24.02 21.95 -8.77
N ASP A 391 -24.56 23.16 -8.87
CA ASP A 391 -25.44 23.62 -9.94
C ASP A 391 -26.63 22.71 -10.33
N HIS A 392 -27.65 22.64 -9.46
CA HIS A 392 -29.09 22.55 -9.84
C HIS A 392 -29.54 21.63 -11.01
N GLU A 393 -28.90 20.49 -11.27
CA GLU A 393 -29.42 19.50 -12.22
C GLU A 393 -29.64 18.16 -11.51
N CYS A 394 -30.82 17.56 -11.73
CA CYS A 394 -31.09 16.17 -11.38
C CYS A 394 -30.09 15.26 -12.13
N LEU A 395 -29.87 14.03 -11.62
CA LEU A 395 -29.08 12.96 -12.23
C LEU A 395 -28.93 13.15 -13.74
N SER A 396 -27.69 13.23 -14.24
CA SER A 396 -27.50 13.11 -15.68
C SER A 396 -27.85 11.68 -16.06
N GLU A 397 -28.96 11.48 -16.77
CA GLU A 397 -29.27 10.19 -17.38
C GLU A 397 -28.04 9.79 -18.22
N GLY A 398 -27.34 8.73 -17.79
CA GLY A 398 -26.43 7.98 -18.63
C GLY A 398 -27.27 7.49 -19.80
N ASN A 399 -27.10 8.13 -20.96
CA ASN A 399 -27.90 7.83 -22.14
C ASN A 399 -27.30 6.70 -22.96
N GLU A 400 -26.11 6.23 -22.57
CA GLU A 400 -25.33 5.18 -23.19
C GLU A 400 -25.97 3.82 -22.95
N LYS A 401 -26.28 3.13 -24.03
CA LYS A 401 -26.75 1.75 -24.00
C LYS A 401 -25.57 0.80 -23.98
N ILE A 402 -25.36 0.16 -22.83
CA ILE A 402 -24.23 -0.73 -22.59
C ILE A 402 -24.74 -2.17 -22.56
N VAL A 403 -24.10 -3.08 -23.30
CA VAL A 403 -24.45 -4.50 -23.30
C VAL A 403 -23.26 -5.41 -23.05
N MET A 404 -23.47 -6.42 -22.21
CA MET A 404 -22.57 -7.55 -22.03
C MET A 404 -23.16 -8.83 -22.63
N LEU A 405 -22.40 -9.44 -23.55
CA LEU A 405 -22.72 -10.74 -24.11
C LEU A 405 -22.23 -11.85 -23.17
N THR A 406 -23.18 -12.51 -22.50
CA THR A 406 -22.92 -13.40 -21.36
C THR A 406 -23.27 -14.87 -21.63
N HIS A 407 -22.53 -15.75 -20.96
CA HIS A 407 -22.78 -17.17 -20.70
C HIS A 407 -21.57 -17.65 -19.89
N SER A 408 -21.63 -18.80 -19.21
CA SER A 408 -20.41 -19.39 -18.59
C SER A 408 -19.66 -18.33 -17.74
N THR A 409 -18.34 -18.17 -17.91
CA THR A 409 -17.52 -17.20 -17.16
C THR A 409 -18.07 -15.77 -17.18
N GLY A 410 -18.64 -15.32 -18.31
CA GLY A 410 -19.18 -13.95 -18.36
C GLY A 410 -20.53 -13.79 -17.70
N LEU A 411 -21.27 -14.88 -17.49
CA LEU A 411 -22.46 -14.83 -16.65
C LEU A 411 -22.04 -14.68 -15.18
N ASN A 412 -21.08 -15.47 -14.72
CA ASN A 412 -20.63 -15.42 -13.34
C ASN A 412 -20.08 -14.03 -12.96
N LEU A 413 -19.32 -13.39 -13.85
CA LEU A 413 -18.87 -12.02 -13.61
C LEU A 413 -20.02 -11.02 -13.60
N TYR A 414 -20.96 -11.12 -14.53
CA TYR A 414 -22.14 -10.25 -14.54
C TYR A 414 -22.97 -10.39 -13.26
N GLU A 415 -23.15 -11.61 -12.77
CA GLU A 415 -23.84 -11.87 -11.50
C GLU A 415 -23.08 -11.23 -10.33
N ALA A 416 -21.75 -11.34 -10.27
CA ALA A 416 -20.93 -10.65 -9.26
C ALA A 416 -21.10 -9.11 -9.30
N ILE A 417 -21.20 -8.52 -10.49
CA ILE A 417 -21.42 -7.06 -10.65
C ILE A 417 -22.78 -6.64 -10.07
N ILE A 418 -23.82 -7.44 -10.30
CA ILE A 418 -25.19 -7.09 -9.87
C ILE A 418 -25.44 -7.45 -8.41
N ASP A 419 -24.99 -8.61 -7.95
CA ASP A 419 -25.26 -9.11 -6.60
C ASP A 419 -24.54 -8.29 -5.52
N GLU A 420 -23.35 -7.77 -5.83
CA GLU A 420 -22.58 -6.88 -4.95
C GLU A 420 -22.89 -5.39 -5.22
N ASP A 421 -23.89 -5.08 -6.06
CA ASP A 421 -24.29 -3.73 -6.47
C ASP A 421 -23.13 -2.83 -6.91
N VAL A 422 -22.08 -3.44 -7.48
CA VAL A 422 -20.76 -2.82 -7.75
C VAL A 422 -20.90 -1.57 -8.60
N LEU A 423 -21.69 -1.65 -9.67
CA LEU A 423 -21.90 -0.52 -10.59
C LEU A 423 -22.59 0.66 -9.89
N THR A 424 -23.57 0.37 -9.03
CA THR A 424 -24.30 1.41 -8.32
C THR A 424 -23.43 2.02 -7.22
N GLU A 425 -22.87 1.17 -6.36
CA GLU A 425 -22.14 1.58 -5.16
C GLU A 425 -20.80 2.25 -5.48
N ARG A 426 -20.06 1.74 -6.48
CA ARG A 426 -18.71 2.25 -6.79
C ARG A 426 -18.72 3.41 -7.78
N PHE A 427 -19.69 3.46 -8.70
CA PHE A 427 -19.69 4.46 -9.77
C PHE A 427 -20.93 5.37 -9.77
N ASN A 428 -22.14 4.83 -9.96
CA ASN A 428 -23.33 5.68 -10.16
C ASN A 428 -23.59 6.64 -8.97
N LEU A 429 -23.34 6.19 -7.74
CA LEU A 429 -23.42 7.05 -6.56
C LEU A 429 -22.31 8.11 -6.50
N LEU A 430 -21.10 7.75 -6.90
CA LEU A 430 -19.93 8.64 -6.84
C LEU A 430 -20.04 9.79 -7.85
N TYR A 431 -20.49 9.49 -9.06
CA TYR A 431 -20.53 10.44 -10.18
C TYR A 431 -21.93 11.00 -10.48
N GLY A 432 -22.96 10.51 -9.78
CA GLY A 432 -24.34 10.95 -9.98
C GLY A 432 -24.93 10.52 -11.32
N THR A 433 -24.50 9.36 -11.83
CA THR A 433 -24.99 8.73 -13.06
C THR A 433 -25.99 7.61 -12.75
N ASP A 434 -26.58 7.02 -13.77
CA ASP A 434 -27.50 5.88 -13.67
C ASP A 434 -27.23 4.83 -14.75
N TYR A 435 -25.95 4.61 -15.09
CA TYR A 435 -25.54 3.60 -16.06
C TYR A 435 -26.10 2.23 -15.70
N VAL A 436 -26.57 1.52 -16.72
CA VAL A 436 -27.06 0.14 -16.63
C VAL A 436 -26.33 -0.70 -17.66
N ILE A 437 -25.72 -1.79 -17.22
CA ILE A 437 -25.18 -2.81 -18.11
C ILE A 437 -26.29 -3.80 -18.41
N GLU A 438 -26.81 -3.80 -19.63
CA GLU A 438 -27.75 -4.80 -20.08
C GLU A 438 -27.05 -6.14 -20.32
N ARG A 439 -27.74 -7.23 -20.04
CA ARG A 439 -27.27 -8.59 -20.28
C ARG A 439 -27.99 -9.20 -21.47
N ILE A 440 -27.23 -9.71 -22.43
CA ILE A 440 -27.73 -10.67 -23.43
C ILE A 440 -27.09 -12.03 -23.16
N GLU A 441 -27.92 -13.08 -23.05
CA GLU A 441 -27.41 -14.45 -23.07
C GLU A 441 -26.99 -14.78 -24.51
N TYR A 442 -25.72 -15.06 -24.73
CA TYR A 442 -25.16 -15.20 -26.06
C TYR A 442 -24.18 -16.37 -26.15
N PRO A 443 -24.43 -17.43 -26.95
CA PRO A 443 -25.58 -17.59 -27.84
C PRO A 443 -26.89 -17.77 -27.09
N HIS A 444 -27.99 -17.33 -27.70
CA HIS A 444 -29.32 -17.61 -27.18
C HIS A 444 -29.61 -19.11 -27.21
N ILE A 445 -29.80 -19.74 -26.05
CA ILE A 445 -30.11 -21.18 -25.97
C ILE A 445 -31.60 -21.47 -26.16
N TYR A 446 -32.46 -20.50 -25.83
CA TYR A 446 -33.91 -20.66 -25.89
C TYR A 446 -34.44 -20.44 -27.31
N GLY A 447 -35.26 -21.38 -27.78
CA GLY A 447 -35.89 -21.31 -29.11
C GLY A 447 -35.10 -21.96 -30.24
N ARG A 448 -33.88 -22.47 -29.97
CA ARG A 448 -33.06 -23.18 -30.97
C ARG A 448 -33.41 -24.66 -31.11
N PRO A 449 -33.27 -25.24 -32.32
CA PRO A 449 -33.24 -26.69 -32.51
C PRO A 449 -32.07 -27.30 -31.72
N SER A 450 -32.29 -28.45 -31.06
CA SER A 450 -31.26 -29.11 -30.24
C SER A 450 -29.98 -29.48 -31.00
N GLU A 451 -30.05 -29.61 -32.32
CA GLU A 451 -28.92 -29.90 -33.20
C GLU A 451 -28.02 -28.67 -33.44
N GLU A 452 -28.52 -27.46 -33.15
CA GLU A 452 -27.85 -26.17 -33.31
C GLU A 452 -27.46 -25.52 -31.97
N ILE A 453 -27.79 -26.15 -30.84
CA ILE A 453 -27.38 -25.70 -29.51
C ILE A 453 -25.90 -26.05 -29.32
N THR A 454 -25.03 -25.14 -29.73
CA THR A 454 -23.64 -25.12 -29.29
C THR A 454 -23.51 -24.08 -28.17
N THR A 455 -23.53 -24.54 -26.91
CA THR A 455 -23.26 -23.69 -25.74
C THR A 455 -21.81 -23.22 -25.69
N ASN A 456 -20.94 -23.85 -26.47
CA ASN A 456 -19.55 -23.45 -26.60
C ASN A 456 -19.48 -22.14 -27.35
N ASN A 457 -18.64 -21.25 -26.88
CA ASN A 457 -18.38 -19.97 -27.50
C ASN A 457 -16.89 -19.85 -27.74
N MET A 458 -16.48 -20.49 -28.83
CA MET A 458 -15.11 -20.54 -29.32
C MET A 458 -14.92 -19.43 -30.35
N PRO A 459 -13.68 -18.99 -30.62
CA PRO A 459 -13.42 -17.94 -31.61
C PRO A 459 -14.09 -18.21 -32.97
N TRP A 460 -14.05 -19.44 -33.49
CA TRP A 460 -14.65 -19.77 -34.79
C TRP A 460 -16.19 -19.64 -34.81
N HIS A 461 -16.86 -19.79 -33.65
CA HIS A 461 -18.29 -19.53 -33.56
C HIS A 461 -18.59 -18.04 -33.72
N TYR A 462 -17.74 -17.14 -33.22
CA TYR A 462 -17.89 -15.70 -33.44
C TYR A 462 -17.73 -15.32 -34.90
N PHE A 463 -16.77 -15.93 -35.59
CA PHE A 463 -16.65 -15.73 -37.04
C PHE A 463 -17.95 -16.10 -37.77
N ARG A 464 -18.47 -17.31 -37.55
CA ARG A 464 -19.72 -17.77 -38.18
C ARG A 464 -20.94 -16.96 -37.80
N ARG A 465 -21.07 -16.60 -36.52
CA ARG A 465 -22.21 -15.85 -35.99
C ARG A 465 -22.18 -14.41 -36.44
N TRP A 466 -21.10 -13.69 -36.15
CA TRP A 466 -21.07 -12.25 -36.31
C TRP A 466 -20.63 -11.80 -37.69
N ILE A 467 -19.85 -12.61 -38.41
CA ILE A 467 -19.33 -12.24 -39.73
C ILE A 467 -20.10 -12.97 -40.84
N GLU A 468 -20.28 -14.29 -40.76
CA GLU A 468 -21.02 -15.03 -41.79
C GLU A 468 -22.55 -14.95 -41.62
N GLY A 469 -23.04 -14.56 -40.44
CA GLY A 469 -24.48 -14.49 -40.13
C GLY A 469 -25.16 -15.87 -40.13
N GLU A 470 -24.41 -16.95 -39.92
CA GLU A 470 -24.89 -18.34 -40.09
C GLU A 470 -26.10 -18.67 -39.19
N TYR A 471 -26.20 -18.01 -38.03
CA TYR A 471 -27.23 -18.27 -37.01
C TYR A 471 -28.32 -17.18 -36.92
N GLY A 472 -28.33 -16.24 -37.86
CA GLY A 472 -29.06 -14.96 -37.85
C GLY A 472 -30.31 -14.85 -36.98
N VAL A 473 -31.41 -15.55 -37.30
CA VAL A 473 -32.71 -15.36 -36.59
C VAL A 473 -32.68 -15.67 -35.09
N TYR A 474 -31.61 -16.27 -34.59
CA TYR A 474 -31.44 -16.63 -33.19
C TYR A 474 -30.35 -15.84 -32.46
N ASP A 475 -29.45 -15.16 -33.17
CA ASP A 475 -28.30 -14.47 -32.60
C ASP A 475 -28.05 -13.17 -33.38
N GLU A 476 -28.02 -12.05 -32.67
CA GLU A 476 -27.65 -10.76 -33.22
C GLU A 476 -26.20 -10.77 -33.72
N THR A 477 -25.97 -10.28 -34.93
CA THR A 477 -24.62 -10.04 -35.48
C THR A 477 -23.97 -8.83 -34.82
N LEU A 478 -22.64 -8.69 -34.90
CA LEU A 478 -21.95 -7.48 -34.42
C LEU A 478 -22.48 -6.20 -35.08
N ASN A 479 -22.88 -6.27 -36.36
CA ASN A 479 -23.48 -5.12 -37.05
C ASN A 479 -24.83 -4.72 -36.44
N GLU A 480 -25.64 -5.69 -36.02
CA GLU A 480 -26.93 -5.43 -35.38
C GLU A 480 -26.74 -4.86 -33.98
N LEU A 481 -25.86 -5.48 -33.19
CA LEU A 481 -25.52 -5.00 -31.84
C LEU A 481 -24.99 -3.57 -31.86
N ALA A 482 -24.07 -3.25 -32.78
CA ALA A 482 -23.51 -1.91 -32.94
C ALA A 482 -24.52 -0.85 -33.42
N THR A 483 -25.70 -1.25 -33.91
CA THR A 483 -26.77 -0.30 -34.22
C THR A 483 -27.70 -0.03 -33.04
N GLU A 484 -27.66 -0.87 -32.02
CA GLU A 484 -28.57 -0.80 -30.86
C GLU A 484 -27.88 -0.30 -29.60
N TYR A 485 -26.59 -0.58 -29.44
CA TYR A 485 -25.81 -0.28 -28.25
C TYR A 485 -24.63 0.64 -28.57
N ASP A 486 -24.30 1.51 -27.62
CA ASP A 486 -23.14 2.40 -27.68
C ASP A 486 -21.88 1.67 -27.20
N VAL A 487 -22.03 0.70 -26.30
CA VAL A 487 -20.93 -0.18 -25.83
C VAL A 487 -21.35 -1.64 -25.96
N VAL A 488 -20.54 -2.44 -26.65
CA VAL A 488 -20.75 -3.88 -26.83
C VAL A 488 -19.57 -4.67 -26.27
N MET A 489 -19.82 -5.41 -25.20
CA MET A 489 -18.79 -6.18 -24.49
C MET A 489 -18.93 -7.66 -24.77
N PHE A 490 -17.83 -8.32 -25.14
CA PHE A 490 -17.84 -9.71 -25.52
C PHE A 490 -16.60 -10.48 -25.10
N LYS A 491 -16.77 -11.81 -25.04
CA LYS A 491 -15.76 -12.69 -24.49
C LYS A 491 -15.82 -14.13 -24.96
N GLN A 492 -14.71 -14.86 -24.88
CA GLN A 492 -14.70 -16.32 -25.06
C GLN A 492 -14.90 -17.04 -23.72
N CYS A 493 -15.41 -18.27 -23.75
CA CYS A 493 -15.55 -19.11 -22.56
C CYS A 493 -14.65 -20.33 -22.62
N TYR A 494 -14.46 -20.98 -21.47
CA TYR A 494 -13.88 -22.32 -21.43
C TYR A 494 -14.60 -23.29 -22.40
N PRO A 495 -13.87 -24.22 -23.07
CA PRO A 495 -12.42 -24.43 -23.03
C PRO A 495 -11.63 -23.63 -24.08
N SER A 496 -11.91 -22.34 -24.32
CA SER A 496 -11.18 -21.54 -25.32
C SER A 496 -9.67 -21.49 -25.08
N SER A 497 -9.25 -21.61 -23.82
CA SER A 497 -7.84 -21.71 -23.39
C SER A 497 -7.21 -23.09 -23.58
N ASP A 498 -7.92 -24.07 -24.14
CA ASP A 498 -7.34 -25.36 -24.55
C ASP A 498 -6.75 -25.28 -25.97
N ILE A 499 -5.70 -24.47 -26.11
CA ILE A 499 -5.03 -24.20 -27.39
C ILE A 499 -3.98 -25.27 -27.68
N TYR A 500 -4.08 -25.93 -28.83
CA TYR A 500 -3.20 -26.98 -29.32
C TYR A 500 -2.00 -26.43 -30.13
N MET A 501 -1.05 -27.33 -30.39
CA MET A 501 0.05 -27.06 -31.30
C MET A 501 -0.46 -26.75 -32.71
N GLU A 502 0.28 -25.95 -33.47
CA GLU A 502 -0.09 -25.59 -34.84
C GLU A 502 -0.36 -26.82 -35.70
N SER A 503 -1.44 -26.76 -36.47
CA SER A 503 -1.82 -27.82 -37.40
C SER A 503 -1.03 -27.66 -38.71
N VAL A 504 -0.85 -28.76 -39.45
CA VAL A 504 -0.25 -28.73 -40.80
C VAL A 504 -1.27 -28.36 -41.88
N THR A 505 -2.53 -28.11 -41.48
CA THR A 505 -3.61 -27.65 -42.35
C THR A 505 -3.49 -26.15 -42.58
N GLU A 506 -3.97 -25.66 -43.72
CA GLU A 506 -3.97 -24.22 -44.00
C GLU A 506 -4.90 -23.51 -43.01
N GLU A 507 -4.38 -22.46 -42.38
CA GLU A 507 -5.11 -21.65 -41.40
C GLU A 507 -6.15 -20.75 -42.12
N TYR A 508 -7.43 -20.88 -41.75
CA TYR A 508 -8.53 -20.10 -42.32
C TYR A 508 -9.61 -19.83 -41.27
N PRO A 509 -10.32 -18.69 -41.32
CA PRO A 509 -11.19 -18.22 -40.24
C PRO A 509 -12.42 -19.11 -39.93
N ASN A 510 -12.76 -20.04 -40.82
CA ASN A 510 -13.87 -20.99 -40.64
C ASN A 510 -13.37 -22.38 -40.14
N SER A 511 -12.12 -22.49 -39.71
CA SER A 511 -11.57 -23.69 -39.08
C SER A 511 -11.95 -23.75 -37.60
N ASP A 512 -12.36 -24.93 -37.12
CA ASP A 512 -12.53 -25.21 -35.69
C ASP A 512 -11.22 -25.60 -34.98
N ASP A 513 -10.09 -25.52 -35.69
CA ASP A 513 -8.75 -25.73 -35.16
C ASP A 513 -8.46 -24.76 -34.00
N ARG A 514 -8.07 -25.32 -32.85
CA ARG A 514 -7.70 -24.56 -31.65
C ARG A 514 -6.21 -24.28 -31.64
N THR A 515 -5.73 -23.41 -32.50
CA THR A 515 -4.31 -23.02 -32.52
C THR A 515 -4.16 -21.51 -32.38
N VAL A 516 -2.96 -21.05 -32.01
CA VAL A 516 -2.70 -19.61 -31.86
C VAL A 516 -2.86 -18.92 -33.21
N GLY A 517 -2.31 -19.50 -34.29
CA GLY A 517 -2.48 -18.98 -35.66
C GLY A 517 -3.94 -18.81 -36.05
N ASN A 518 -4.76 -19.85 -35.87
CA ASN A 518 -6.17 -19.80 -36.23
C ASN A 518 -6.97 -18.75 -35.42
N TYR A 519 -6.72 -18.65 -34.11
CA TYR A 519 -7.37 -17.65 -33.27
C TYR A 519 -7.00 -16.23 -33.71
N LYS A 520 -5.72 -15.95 -33.99
CA LYS A 520 -5.27 -14.64 -34.46
C LYS A 520 -5.94 -14.24 -35.77
N ILE A 521 -6.09 -15.18 -36.71
CA ILE A 521 -6.81 -14.94 -37.96
C ILE A 521 -8.25 -14.51 -37.67
N ILE A 522 -8.97 -15.26 -36.83
CA ILE A 522 -10.36 -14.95 -36.50
C ILE A 522 -10.49 -13.57 -35.86
N TYR A 523 -9.64 -13.26 -34.87
CA TYR A 523 -9.65 -11.96 -34.21
C TYR A 523 -9.31 -10.81 -35.17
N ASN A 524 -8.44 -11.02 -36.16
CA ASN A 524 -8.18 -10.01 -37.20
C ASN A 524 -9.40 -9.80 -38.12
N TYR A 525 -10.19 -10.83 -38.40
CA TYR A 525 -11.46 -10.66 -39.12
C TYR A 525 -12.49 -9.91 -38.27
N LEU A 526 -12.59 -10.24 -36.97
CA LEU A 526 -13.45 -9.53 -36.04
C LEU A 526 -13.07 -8.05 -35.97
N LYS A 527 -11.78 -7.75 -35.81
CA LYS A 527 -11.24 -6.38 -35.77
C LYS A 527 -11.74 -5.52 -36.94
N GLY A 528 -11.69 -6.06 -38.16
CA GLY A 528 -12.19 -5.34 -39.33
C GLY A 528 -13.70 -5.02 -39.30
N VAL A 529 -14.51 -5.83 -38.60
CA VAL A 529 -15.93 -5.54 -38.37
C VAL A 529 -16.10 -4.48 -37.27
N LEU A 530 -15.34 -4.59 -36.17
CA LEU A 530 -15.37 -3.62 -35.08
C LEU A 530 -14.97 -2.21 -35.58
N ASP A 531 -13.87 -2.10 -36.34
CA ASP A 531 -13.41 -0.85 -36.96
C ASP A 531 -14.43 -0.22 -37.92
N SER A 532 -15.36 -1.03 -38.45
CA SER A 532 -16.41 -0.53 -39.34
C SER A 532 -17.55 0.19 -38.61
N HIS A 533 -17.54 0.19 -37.26
CA HIS A 533 -18.50 0.85 -36.38
C HIS A 533 -17.80 1.81 -35.41
N PRO A 534 -17.18 2.90 -35.90
CA PRO A 534 -16.40 3.83 -35.06
C PRO A 534 -17.24 4.64 -34.06
N ASP A 535 -18.57 4.57 -34.13
CA ASP A 535 -19.49 5.22 -33.19
C ASP A 535 -19.91 4.26 -32.05
N THR A 536 -19.41 3.02 -32.05
CA THR A 536 -19.68 2.00 -31.03
C THR A 536 -18.36 1.57 -30.41
N GLU A 537 -18.30 1.59 -29.09
CA GLU A 537 -17.17 1.06 -28.33
C GLU A 537 -17.31 -0.45 -28.16
N PHE A 538 -16.23 -1.19 -28.39
CA PHE A 538 -16.19 -2.63 -28.23
C PHE A 538 -15.19 -3.04 -27.18
N VAL A 539 -15.63 -3.84 -26.21
CA VAL A 539 -14.76 -4.44 -25.21
C VAL A 539 -14.61 -5.93 -25.51
N ALA A 540 -13.40 -6.35 -25.85
CA ALA A 540 -13.02 -7.75 -25.79
C ALA A 540 -12.35 -8.03 -24.45
N TRP A 541 -12.45 -9.25 -23.90
CA TRP A 541 -11.57 -9.64 -22.80
C TRP A 541 -10.69 -10.85 -23.10
N THR A 542 -9.58 -10.98 -22.37
CA THR A 542 -8.61 -12.08 -22.52
C THR A 542 -9.21 -13.45 -22.13
N LEU A 543 -8.58 -14.54 -22.59
CA LEU A 543 -9.14 -15.88 -22.40
C LEU A 543 -9.07 -16.30 -20.92
N PRO A 544 -10.17 -16.85 -20.33
CA PRO A 544 -10.09 -17.37 -18.97
C PRO A 544 -9.07 -18.53 -18.90
N PRO A 545 -8.22 -18.57 -17.86
CA PRO A 545 -7.22 -19.62 -17.72
C PRO A 545 -7.89 -20.97 -17.44
N ARG A 546 -7.16 -22.05 -17.72
CA ARG A 546 -7.66 -23.41 -17.52
C ARG A 546 -7.32 -23.92 -16.13
N ASN A 547 -8.14 -24.83 -15.61
CA ASN A 547 -7.84 -25.58 -14.40
C ASN A 547 -6.64 -26.51 -14.62
N LYS A 548 -5.78 -26.68 -13.61
CA LYS A 548 -4.59 -27.55 -13.67
C LYS A 548 -4.91 -29.01 -13.97
N ASP A 549 -6.04 -29.51 -13.46
CA ASP A 549 -6.46 -30.90 -13.63
C ASP A 549 -7.24 -31.14 -14.93
N PHE A 550 -7.39 -30.10 -15.77
CA PHE A 550 -8.03 -30.26 -17.06
C PHE A 550 -7.23 -31.22 -17.95
N ILE A 551 -7.92 -32.25 -18.44
CA ILE A 551 -7.33 -33.28 -19.30
C ILE A 551 -7.48 -32.81 -20.76
N PRO A 552 -6.37 -32.50 -21.46
CA PRO A 552 -6.45 -32.09 -22.85
C PRO A 552 -6.93 -33.26 -23.73
N LEU A 553 -7.74 -32.94 -24.74
CA LEU A 553 -8.09 -33.92 -25.78
C LEU A 553 -6.87 -34.23 -26.67
N LEU A 554 -5.98 -33.24 -26.87
CA LEU A 554 -4.75 -33.32 -27.66
C LEU A 554 -3.63 -32.50 -26.99
N GLY A 555 -2.40 -33.03 -26.94
CA GLY A 555 -1.23 -32.32 -26.39
C GLY A 555 -1.07 -32.41 -24.86
N ASP A 556 -0.12 -31.66 -24.32
CA ASP A 556 0.19 -31.59 -22.88
C ASP A 556 -0.48 -30.36 -22.23
N SER A 557 -1.06 -30.54 -21.05
CA SER A 557 -1.84 -29.56 -20.30
C SER A 557 -1.07 -28.24 -20.10
N VAL A 558 0.21 -28.34 -19.69
CA VAL A 558 1.09 -27.19 -19.47
C VAL A 558 1.36 -26.42 -20.76
N ALA A 559 1.59 -27.15 -21.86
CA ALA A 559 1.85 -26.54 -23.16
C ALA A 559 0.60 -25.83 -23.71
N ASN A 560 -0.60 -26.35 -23.43
CA ASN A 560 -1.86 -25.71 -23.83
C ASN A 560 -2.09 -24.42 -23.01
N ALA A 561 -1.82 -24.45 -21.70
CA ALA A 561 -1.91 -23.26 -20.83
C ALA A 561 -0.95 -22.15 -21.28
N SER A 562 0.30 -22.51 -21.60
CA SER A 562 1.29 -21.56 -22.13
C SER A 562 0.83 -20.91 -23.44
N ARG A 563 0.28 -21.68 -24.40
CA ARG A 563 -0.24 -21.10 -25.65
C ARG A 563 -1.45 -20.20 -25.45
N ALA A 564 -2.31 -20.49 -24.48
CA ALA A 564 -3.40 -19.58 -24.11
C ALA A 564 -2.88 -18.27 -23.51
N SER A 565 -1.78 -18.33 -22.76
CA SER A 565 -1.05 -17.15 -22.30
C SER A 565 -0.48 -16.35 -23.47
N ASP A 566 0.22 -17.01 -24.40
CA ASP A 566 0.78 -16.36 -25.60
C ASP A 566 -0.29 -15.66 -26.45
N PHE A 567 -1.47 -16.27 -26.58
CA PHE A 567 -2.59 -15.66 -27.29
C PHE A 567 -3.16 -14.45 -26.54
N SER A 568 -3.32 -14.55 -25.22
CA SER A 568 -3.84 -13.45 -24.40
C SER A 568 -2.87 -12.26 -24.37
N TYR A 569 -1.56 -12.54 -24.27
CA TYR A 569 -0.51 -11.53 -24.40
C TYR A 569 -0.57 -10.81 -25.76
N TRP A 570 -0.74 -11.56 -26.84
CA TRP A 570 -0.92 -10.97 -28.17
C TRP A 570 -2.20 -10.12 -28.26
N LEU A 571 -3.30 -10.56 -27.63
CA LEU A 571 -4.57 -9.83 -27.64
C LEU A 571 -4.43 -8.45 -27.00
N LEU A 572 -3.75 -8.37 -25.86
CA LEU A 572 -3.50 -7.13 -25.11
C LEU A 572 -2.50 -6.21 -25.81
N ASN A 573 -1.36 -6.76 -26.23
CA ASN A 573 -0.19 -5.96 -26.55
C ASN A 573 0.07 -5.79 -28.05
N THR A 574 -0.59 -6.55 -28.92
CA THR A 574 -0.18 -6.62 -30.33
C THR A 574 -1.34 -6.67 -31.31
N TRP A 575 -2.53 -7.11 -30.90
CA TRP A 575 -3.67 -7.27 -31.81
C TRP A 575 -4.06 -5.95 -32.50
N LEU A 576 -3.98 -4.83 -31.78
CA LEU A 576 -4.30 -3.50 -32.28
C LEU A 576 -3.05 -2.74 -32.82
N GLU A 577 -1.84 -3.29 -32.69
CA GLU A 577 -0.60 -2.62 -33.14
C GLU A 577 -0.28 -2.85 -34.63
N ASP A 578 -1.20 -2.53 -35.54
CA ASP A 578 -0.97 -2.67 -37.00
C ASP A 578 -0.77 -1.34 -37.74
N GLY A 579 -0.75 -0.23 -37.00
CA GLY A 579 -0.59 1.13 -37.52
C GLY A 579 -1.87 1.74 -38.11
N GLN A 580 -3.04 1.09 -37.94
CA GLN A 580 -4.35 1.70 -38.13
C GLN A 580 -4.88 2.30 -36.82
N ASN A 581 -5.98 3.06 -36.93
CA ASN A 581 -6.69 3.57 -35.78
C ASN A 581 -7.75 2.56 -35.32
N HIS A 582 -7.74 2.25 -34.03
CA HIS A 582 -8.65 1.31 -33.38
C HIS A 582 -9.23 1.90 -32.07
N ASP A 583 -9.40 3.23 -32.01
CA ASP A 583 -9.84 3.94 -30.80
C ASP A 583 -11.14 3.36 -30.18
N ASN A 584 -11.98 2.71 -30.99
CA ASN A 584 -13.26 2.14 -30.56
C ASN A 584 -13.18 0.68 -30.08
N ILE A 585 -11.97 0.15 -29.88
CA ILE A 585 -11.75 -1.24 -29.46
C ILE A 585 -10.84 -1.24 -28.23
N GLN A 586 -11.37 -1.78 -27.13
CA GLN A 586 -10.67 -1.91 -25.86
C GLN A 586 -10.54 -3.39 -25.47
N VAL A 587 -9.46 -3.74 -24.77
CA VAL A 587 -9.20 -5.11 -24.32
C VAL A 587 -9.04 -5.15 -22.80
N PHE A 588 -9.97 -5.81 -22.11
CA PHE A 588 -9.89 -6.04 -20.66
C PHE A 588 -9.07 -7.30 -20.35
N ASP A 589 -8.08 -7.21 -19.45
CA ASP A 589 -7.28 -8.37 -19.05
C ASP A 589 -7.94 -9.23 -17.97
N PHE A 590 -9.08 -9.86 -18.28
CA PHE A 590 -9.73 -10.81 -17.37
C PHE A 590 -8.76 -11.89 -16.86
N ARG A 591 -7.91 -12.43 -17.75
CA ARG A 591 -6.98 -13.51 -17.46
C ARG A 591 -5.94 -13.11 -16.41
N GLY A 592 -5.37 -11.92 -16.52
CA GLY A 592 -4.32 -11.42 -15.62
C GLY A 592 -4.73 -11.50 -14.15
N TYR A 593 -5.98 -11.14 -13.84
CA TYR A 593 -6.49 -11.18 -12.48
C TYR A 593 -6.64 -12.59 -11.90
N VAL A 594 -6.91 -13.60 -12.74
CA VAL A 594 -7.29 -14.95 -12.25
C VAL A 594 -6.26 -16.05 -12.52
N VAL A 595 -5.15 -15.74 -13.16
CA VAL A 595 -4.09 -16.72 -13.49
C VAL A 595 -2.97 -16.73 -12.44
N GLU A 596 -2.40 -17.91 -12.20
CA GLU A 596 -1.10 -18.06 -11.54
C GLU A 596 0.03 -17.53 -12.44
N LEU A 597 0.65 -16.43 -12.01
CA LEU A 597 1.74 -15.75 -12.71
C LEU A 597 3.13 -16.12 -12.16
N SER A 598 3.22 -16.78 -10.99
CA SER A 598 4.51 -17.18 -10.43
C SER A 598 5.17 -18.22 -11.33
N GLN A 599 6.27 -17.83 -11.99
CA GLN A 599 7.03 -18.72 -12.88
C GLN A 599 7.67 -19.91 -12.13
N THR A 600 7.77 -19.79 -10.80
CA THR A 600 8.26 -20.87 -9.92
C THR A 600 7.15 -21.84 -9.51
N SER A 601 5.88 -21.43 -9.64
CA SER A 601 4.73 -22.28 -9.38
C SER A 601 4.64 -23.40 -10.41
N ALA A 602 4.39 -24.62 -9.93
CA ALA A 602 4.08 -25.76 -10.80
C ALA A 602 2.79 -25.53 -11.61
N TRP A 603 2.01 -24.51 -11.25
CA TRP A 603 0.73 -24.14 -11.83
C TRP A 603 0.79 -22.85 -12.65
N TYR A 604 2.00 -22.37 -12.98
CA TYR A 604 2.19 -21.23 -13.87
C TYR A 604 1.32 -21.34 -15.14
N ASN A 605 0.58 -20.27 -15.47
CA ASN A 605 -0.41 -20.17 -16.55
C ASN A 605 -1.76 -20.87 -16.36
N PHE A 606 -1.99 -21.53 -15.24
CA PHE A 606 -3.29 -22.10 -14.88
C PHE A 606 -4.10 -21.12 -14.02
N LEU A 607 -5.39 -21.41 -13.82
CA LEU A 607 -6.25 -20.69 -12.88
C LEU A 607 -5.62 -20.76 -11.47
N LYS A 608 -5.56 -19.64 -10.74
CA LYS A 608 -5.05 -19.63 -9.35
C LYS A 608 -5.79 -20.66 -8.51
N GLN A 609 -5.10 -21.31 -7.58
CA GLN A 609 -5.65 -22.44 -6.84
C GLN A 609 -6.89 -22.04 -6.01
N GLU A 610 -6.87 -20.87 -5.41
CA GLU A 610 -7.95 -20.26 -4.64
C GLU A 610 -9.16 -19.85 -5.50
N TYR A 611 -8.98 -19.76 -6.82
CA TYR A 611 -10.03 -19.40 -7.79
C TYR A 611 -10.64 -20.61 -8.49
N GLU A 612 -10.13 -21.82 -8.23
CA GLU A 612 -10.73 -23.06 -8.71
C GLU A 612 -12.03 -23.36 -7.94
N ILE A 613 -13.08 -23.82 -8.63
CA ILE A 613 -14.30 -24.34 -7.98
C ILE A 613 -13.96 -25.55 -7.09
N SER A 614 -13.02 -26.39 -7.54
CA SER A 614 -12.44 -27.46 -6.74
C SER A 614 -11.16 -27.99 -7.39
N SER A 615 -10.16 -28.28 -6.55
CA SER A 615 -8.82 -28.78 -6.93
C SER A 615 -8.76 -30.22 -7.45
N TYR A 616 -9.90 -30.76 -7.88
CA TYR A 616 -10.06 -32.09 -8.47
C TYR A 616 -11.05 -32.10 -9.65
N THR A 617 -11.42 -30.92 -10.15
CA THR A 617 -12.35 -30.78 -11.26
C THR A 617 -11.59 -30.44 -12.53
N THR A 618 -12.08 -30.88 -13.68
CA THR A 618 -11.62 -30.34 -14.96
C THR A 618 -12.33 -29.02 -15.28
N ASP A 619 -13.09 -28.46 -14.34
CA ASP A 619 -13.89 -27.28 -14.57
C ASP A 619 -13.00 -26.04 -14.43
N SER A 620 -12.91 -25.28 -15.51
CA SER A 620 -12.11 -24.04 -15.55
C SER A 620 -12.95 -22.78 -15.36
N HIS A 621 -14.23 -22.91 -14.96
CA HIS A 621 -14.97 -21.76 -14.49
C HIS A 621 -14.31 -21.25 -13.19
N PRO A 622 -13.96 -19.95 -13.11
CA PRO A 622 -13.55 -19.33 -11.86
C PRO A 622 -14.71 -19.36 -10.85
N ASN A 623 -14.39 -19.55 -9.58
CA ASN A 623 -15.36 -19.56 -8.48
C ASN A 623 -15.85 -18.15 -8.11
N ASP A 624 -16.78 -18.04 -7.16
CA ASP A 624 -17.39 -16.77 -6.76
C ASP A 624 -16.35 -15.77 -6.25
N LEU A 625 -15.35 -16.23 -5.48
CA LEU A 625 -14.25 -15.38 -5.02
C LEU A 625 -13.52 -14.71 -6.20
N ALA A 626 -13.18 -15.48 -7.22
CA ALA A 626 -12.52 -14.96 -8.41
C ALA A 626 -13.37 -13.92 -9.15
N ASN A 627 -14.68 -14.18 -9.32
CA ASN A 627 -15.57 -13.24 -10.01
C ASN A 627 -15.80 -11.97 -9.18
N ASN A 628 -15.95 -12.09 -7.86
CA ASN A 628 -16.07 -10.95 -6.95
C ASN A 628 -14.78 -10.13 -6.87
N THR A 629 -13.60 -10.75 -7.03
CA THR A 629 -12.34 -10.02 -7.15
C THR A 629 -12.26 -9.25 -8.46
N VAL A 630 -12.72 -9.81 -9.58
CA VAL A 630 -12.60 -9.16 -10.90
C VAL A 630 -13.68 -8.12 -11.18
N ALA A 631 -14.89 -8.29 -10.63
CA ALA A 631 -16.04 -7.43 -10.92
C ALA A 631 -15.79 -5.93 -10.67
N PRO A 632 -15.13 -5.52 -9.58
CA PRO A 632 -14.80 -4.11 -9.32
C PRO A 632 -13.90 -3.53 -10.42
N TYR A 633 -12.78 -4.21 -10.75
CA TYR A 633 -11.85 -3.77 -11.80
C TYR A 633 -12.48 -3.76 -13.19
N PHE A 634 -13.39 -4.70 -13.48
CA PHE A 634 -14.10 -4.71 -14.75
C PHE A 634 -15.06 -3.52 -14.88
N VAL A 635 -15.79 -3.17 -13.81
CA VAL A 635 -16.64 -1.96 -13.80
C VAL A 635 -15.78 -0.72 -13.99
N ASP A 636 -14.68 -0.59 -13.25
CA ASP A 636 -13.79 0.57 -13.35
C ASP A 636 -13.23 0.72 -14.76
N PHE A 637 -12.78 -0.37 -15.38
CA PHE A 637 -12.35 -0.39 -16.78
C PHE A 637 -13.46 0.07 -17.73
N VAL A 638 -14.67 -0.49 -17.61
CA VAL A 638 -15.78 -0.11 -18.50
C VAL A 638 -16.12 1.37 -18.37
N ILE A 639 -16.05 1.94 -17.18
CA ILE A 639 -16.41 3.35 -17.04
C ILE A 639 -15.25 4.29 -17.40
N GLN A 640 -14.09 4.12 -16.78
CA GLN A 640 -12.95 5.03 -16.94
C GLN A 640 -12.36 4.96 -18.35
N GLU A 641 -12.10 3.75 -18.85
CA GLU A 641 -11.42 3.57 -20.13
C GLU A 641 -12.38 3.65 -21.32
N VAL A 642 -13.60 3.10 -21.18
CA VAL A 642 -14.52 2.98 -22.33
C VAL A 642 -15.48 4.16 -22.43
N LEU A 643 -16.10 4.58 -21.32
CA LEU A 643 -17.11 5.65 -21.35
C LEU A 643 -16.50 7.05 -21.20
N GLU A 644 -15.57 7.22 -20.26
CA GLU A 644 -14.96 8.53 -19.97
C GLU A 644 -13.73 8.79 -20.86
N GLY A 645 -13.02 7.72 -21.23
CA GLY A 645 -11.86 7.72 -22.10
C GLY A 645 -10.68 8.46 -21.49
N GLU A 646 -10.46 8.25 -20.19
CA GLU A 646 -9.39 8.90 -19.40
C GLU A 646 -7.98 8.38 -19.74
#